data_AF-A0A926VGH3-F1
#
_entry.id   AF-A0A926VGH3-F1
#
_cell.length_a   1.000
_cell.length_b   1.000
_cell.length_c   1.000
_cell.angle_alpha   90.00
_cell.angle_beta   90.00
_cell.angle_gamma   90.00
#
_symmetry.space_group_name_H-M   'P 1'
#
loop_
_entity.id
_entity.type
_entity.pdbx_description
1 polymer ?
#
loop_
_entity_poly.entity_id
_entity_poly.type
_entity_poly.pdbx_seq_one_letter_code
_entity_poly.pdbx_strand_id
1 'polypeptide(L)'
;MQAQREPAADAELLLPVGLYLITDDRLSVADRISDTLRQKGAHTAIVSIDLLAHPEKLIEFVAQQRQIHGSVMGIVHLAPLAVIPIPETISEWRDYTQIHAKSLFNLLQICSEDLQKAGQKGRVLAASLLGGYFGRDGEGGSGLPTGGSSNGLLKTLITEWSGIRAKAVDFDTSIEPDAIATHVIEELLLPAGRLEVGYPQGNRTVFHTVPASLNEELEQSEISNWQFEITSDSVVLVTGGARGITAEIAVDLAQSGCSLIVVGRSPLTAETPETATIENAAQLRQALVKSALGSGKSPTPVQIETQLQQLLTQRAIRQNLEKFKRSGAKVEYLSVDVRNAAEFGNLIDGIYSRYGRLDAVIHGAGIIEDKLIVDKTIASFDRVFDTKVDSAFILSRHLRPESLKLLVFFSSVAGRYGNRGQSDYGAANEVVNRLAWQLHKRWPNTRVVAINWGPWDTTGMASEGVKRQFKERGIIPIPLEAGREFFVRELCFGRKQETEVIAGEGPWEAYEAEHGESQNSKVKSQNINSPTLPSFPLLPSQPELQPNGTVTLKHTFSLSSDPYLADHCLDGKPVLPAAGALEWMAEFVQAAWPEWIVSEVRDLRVLRGLVLESEAGRKVVFKGRASTHADAESLQVTAEIVDPDRNIPFYRAFFILRTHLGEAPSVPSLLGSGTDLDTGTAYREYLFHGPKFQLMTSIDCVNPQGIDARVMPSLSYIWVPSRHQNHSHWLFDPGLIDTAPQLAIVWCRIQQNTTALPSRFGKIVRCAKSLLNKPLKIAFRVKQADEYSLVYDAVFTDEDGQVCFYIVDVESTCNSALNRLANS
;
A
#
# COMPACT_ATOMS: atom_id res chain seq x y z
N MET A 1 -11.63 0.74 -2.10
CA MET A 1 -11.58 2.06 -1.43
C MET A 1 -12.91 2.31 -0.75
N GLN A 2 -12.92 2.73 0.51
CA GLN A 2 -14.15 3.17 1.21
C GLN A 2 -14.15 4.68 1.37
N ALA A 3 -15.30 5.30 1.11
CA ALA A 3 -15.49 6.73 1.27
C ALA A 3 -16.04 7.02 2.68
N GLN A 4 -15.45 7.98 3.38
CA GLN A 4 -15.87 8.39 4.72
C GLN A 4 -16.10 9.90 4.75
N ARG A 5 -17.20 10.33 5.36
CA ARG A 5 -17.47 11.75 5.59
C ARG A 5 -16.53 12.26 6.69
N GLU A 6 -15.83 13.35 6.40
CA GLU A 6 -14.89 13.98 7.31
C GLU A 6 -15.04 15.51 7.19
N PRO A 7 -15.66 16.18 8.18
CA PRO A 7 -15.74 17.63 8.19
C PRO A 7 -14.36 18.28 8.08
N ALA A 8 -14.27 19.46 7.48
CA ALA A 8 -13.02 20.22 7.47
C ALA A 8 -12.62 20.56 8.91
N ALA A 9 -11.33 20.48 9.22
CA ALA A 9 -10.83 20.86 10.54
C ALA A 9 -10.96 22.37 10.76
N ASP A 10 -11.37 22.77 11.96
CA ASP A 10 -11.32 24.17 12.40
C ASP A 10 -9.84 24.58 12.56
N ALA A 11 -9.30 25.20 11.53
CA ALA A 11 -7.92 25.64 11.48
C ALA A 11 -7.81 27.09 10.99
N GLU A 12 -6.79 27.80 11.47
CA GLU A 12 -6.49 29.14 10.96
C GLU A 12 -6.00 29.02 9.51
N LEU A 13 -6.85 29.45 8.58
CA LEU A 13 -6.60 29.43 7.13
C LEU A 13 -5.68 30.60 6.76
N LEU A 14 -4.37 30.37 6.80
CA LEU A 14 -3.37 31.34 6.40
C LEU A 14 -3.08 31.23 4.91
N LEU A 15 -3.28 32.33 4.17
CA LEU A 15 -2.91 32.45 2.77
C LEU A 15 -1.44 32.90 2.65
N PRO A 16 -0.55 32.08 2.06
CA PRO A 16 0.77 32.55 1.66
C PRO A 16 0.65 33.69 0.64
N VAL A 17 1.27 34.84 0.93
CA VAL A 17 1.27 35.98 -0.01
C VAL A 17 2.22 35.69 -1.17
N GLY A 18 1.72 35.86 -2.40
CA GLY A 18 2.49 35.79 -3.64
C GLY A 18 1.61 35.49 -4.85
N LEU A 19 2.21 35.06 -5.96
CA LEU A 19 1.49 34.79 -7.21
C LEU A 19 0.86 33.39 -7.21
N TYR A 20 -0.43 33.32 -7.49
CA TYR A 20 -1.19 32.10 -7.74
C TYR A 20 -1.57 32.01 -9.22
N LEU A 21 -1.15 30.94 -9.87
CA LEU A 21 -1.58 30.61 -11.22
C LEU A 21 -2.86 29.78 -11.13
N ILE A 22 -3.94 30.25 -11.73
CA ILE A 22 -5.25 29.58 -11.69
C ILE A 22 -5.58 29.15 -13.11
N THR A 23 -5.69 27.86 -13.39
CA THR A 23 -6.07 27.43 -14.74
C THR A 23 -7.56 27.67 -14.94
N ASP A 24 -7.90 28.13 -16.14
CA ASP A 24 -9.27 28.46 -16.52
C ASP A 24 -10.17 27.21 -16.53
N ASP A 25 -11.45 27.40 -16.28
CA ASP A 25 -12.46 26.35 -16.24
C ASP A 25 -13.71 26.75 -17.04
N ARG A 26 -14.65 25.82 -17.24
CA ARG A 26 -15.86 26.11 -18.04
C ARG A 26 -17.08 26.52 -17.20
N LEU A 27 -16.90 26.73 -15.90
CA LEU A 27 -17.93 27.04 -14.91
C LEU A 27 -17.71 28.39 -14.21
N SER A 28 -16.70 29.18 -14.64
CA SER A 28 -16.30 30.46 -14.04
C SER A 28 -15.91 30.37 -12.56
N VAL A 29 -15.37 29.22 -12.13
CA VAL A 29 -14.86 29.02 -10.77
C VAL A 29 -13.52 29.75 -10.59
N ALA A 30 -12.69 29.81 -11.64
CA ALA A 30 -11.38 30.46 -11.68
C ALA A 30 -11.48 31.95 -11.35
N ASP A 31 -12.45 32.66 -11.93
CA ASP A 31 -12.69 34.08 -11.65
C ASP A 31 -13.03 34.31 -10.16
N ARG A 32 -13.91 33.47 -9.60
CA ARG A 32 -14.35 33.56 -8.19
C ARG A 32 -13.21 33.30 -7.21
N ILE A 33 -12.38 32.28 -7.49
CA ILE A 33 -11.17 31.99 -6.71
C ILE A 33 -10.17 33.14 -6.83
N SER A 34 -9.97 33.66 -8.05
CA SER A 34 -9.06 34.78 -8.32
C SER A 34 -9.44 36.02 -7.51
N ASP A 35 -10.71 36.41 -7.53
CA ASP A 35 -11.22 37.55 -6.77
C ASP A 35 -11.06 37.34 -5.26
N THR A 36 -11.38 36.14 -4.76
CA THR A 36 -11.26 35.80 -3.33
C THR A 36 -9.80 35.85 -2.86
N LEU A 37 -8.86 35.30 -3.63
CA LEU A 37 -7.43 35.34 -3.31
C LEU A 37 -6.88 36.77 -3.36
N ARG A 38 -7.30 37.59 -4.32
CA ARG A 38 -6.92 39.02 -4.40
C ARG A 38 -7.43 39.81 -3.20
N GLN A 39 -8.68 39.59 -2.77
CA GLN A 39 -9.24 40.21 -1.57
C GLN A 39 -8.47 39.82 -0.30
N LYS A 40 -7.89 38.62 -0.26
CA LYS A 40 -7.02 38.14 0.82
C LYS A 40 -5.55 38.56 0.65
N GLY A 41 -5.21 39.37 -0.35
CA GLY A 41 -3.89 39.99 -0.53
C GLY A 41 -2.89 39.21 -1.40
N ALA A 42 -3.30 38.14 -2.09
CA ALA A 42 -2.46 37.46 -3.08
C ALA A 42 -2.54 38.09 -4.47
N HIS A 43 -1.55 37.81 -5.32
CA HIS A 43 -1.61 38.12 -6.74
C HIS A 43 -2.10 36.88 -7.49
N THR A 44 -2.90 37.07 -8.53
CA THR A 44 -3.46 35.95 -9.30
C THR A 44 -3.37 36.22 -10.80
N ALA A 45 -3.08 35.16 -11.56
CA ALA A 45 -3.12 35.17 -13.00
C ALA A 45 -3.88 33.94 -13.51
N ILE A 46 -4.90 34.17 -14.34
CA ILE A 46 -5.69 33.11 -14.94
C ILE A 46 -4.98 32.60 -16.20
N VAL A 47 -4.75 31.29 -16.27
CA VAL A 47 -4.12 30.61 -17.40
C VAL A 47 -5.23 30.06 -18.29
N SER A 48 -5.49 30.74 -19.40
CA SER A 48 -6.55 30.35 -20.35
C SER A 48 -6.33 28.96 -20.96
N ILE A 49 -7.42 28.34 -21.43
CA ILE A 49 -7.37 27.04 -22.12
C ILE A 49 -6.42 27.04 -23.34
N ASP A 50 -6.32 28.15 -24.10
CA ASP A 50 -5.36 28.25 -25.22
C ASP A 50 -3.91 28.15 -24.75
N LEU A 51 -3.57 28.77 -23.61
CA LEU A 51 -2.23 28.67 -23.04
C LEU A 51 -1.93 27.24 -22.56
N LEU A 52 -2.89 26.55 -21.97
CA LEU A 52 -2.72 25.15 -21.51
C LEU A 52 -2.50 24.19 -22.68
N ALA A 53 -3.07 24.49 -23.84
CA ALA A 53 -2.87 23.71 -25.07
C ALA A 53 -1.45 23.87 -25.66
N HIS A 54 -0.71 24.92 -25.29
CA HIS A 54 0.55 25.31 -25.93
C HIS A 54 1.68 25.50 -24.88
N PRO A 55 2.49 24.46 -24.59
CA PRO A 55 3.54 24.49 -23.57
C PRO A 55 4.54 25.65 -23.74
N GLU A 56 4.87 26.01 -24.97
CA GLU A 56 5.77 27.12 -25.30
C GLU A 56 5.21 28.48 -24.88
N LYS A 57 3.91 28.75 -25.15
CA LYS A 57 3.24 29.98 -24.72
C LYS A 57 3.11 30.06 -23.21
N LEU A 58 2.94 28.90 -22.56
CA LEU A 58 2.83 28.80 -21.11
C LEU A 58 4.10 29.25 -20.40
N ILE A 59 5.28 28.94 -20.94
CA ILE A 59 6.58 29.39 -20.41
C ILE A 59 6.66 30.91 -20.43
N GLU A 60 6.34 31.52 -21.58
CA GLU A 60 6.38 32.98 -21.76
C GLU A 60 5.40 33.69 -20.82
N PHE A 61 4.17 33.16 -20.71
CA PHE A 61 3.14 33.69 -19.83
C PHE A 61 3.59 33.67 -18.37
N VAL A 62 4.08 32.54 -17.86
CA VAL A 62 4.53 32.44 -16.46
C VAL A 62 5.72 33.35 -16.19
N ALA A 63 6.66 33.48 -17.13
CA ALA A 63 7.78 34.41 -17.00
C ALA A 63 7.32 35.87 -16.88
N GLN A 64 6.33 36.28 -17.69
CA GLN A 64 5.74 37.61 -17.62
C GLN A 64 5.03 37.86 -16.28
N GLN A 65 4.24 36.90 -15.81
CA GLN A 65 3.53 37.05 -14.52
C GLN A 65 4.50 37.12 -13.35
N ARG A 66 5.60 36.34 -13.38
CA ARG A 66 6.68 36.43 -12.39
C ARG A 66 7.33 37.81 -12.34
N GLN A 67 7.55 38.43 -13.49
CA GLN A 67 8.14 39.76 -13.56
C GLN A 67 7.24 40.83 -12.90
N ILE A 68 5.92 40.67 -13.01
CA ILE A 68 4.94 41.62 -12.48
C ILE A 68 4.67 41.38 -10.99
N HIS A 69 4.51 40.12 -10.59
CA HIS A 69 3.95 39.74 -9.28
C HIS A 69 4.91 39.01 -8.34
N GLY A 70 6.14 38.70 -8.81
CA GLY A 70 7.13 37.92 -8.05
C GLY A 70 6.93 36.41 -8.17
N SER A 71 7.57 35.65 -7.26
CA SER A 71 7.60 34.17 -7.31
C SER A 71 6.22 33.53 -7.20
N VAL A 72 6.04 32.42 -7.91
CA VAL A 72 4.83 31.59 -7.85
C VAL A 72 4.73 30.88 -6.50
N MET A 73 3.70 31.22 -5.73
CA MET A 73 3.39 30.59 -4.44
C MET A 73 2.36 29.47 -4.56
N GLY A 74 1.57 29.45 -5.63
CA GLY A 74 0.71 28.31 -5.88
C GLY A 74 0.15 28.14 -7.28
N ILE A 75 -0.35 26.94 -7.54
CA ILE A 75 -1.05 26.53 -8.75
C ILE A 75 -2.41 25.97 -8.33
N VAL A 76 -3.49 26.48 -8.93
CA VAL A 76 -4.85 25.97 -8.77
C VAL A 76 -5.33 25.52 -10.14
N HIS A 77 -5.33 24.21 -10.38
CA HIS A 77 -5.65 23.60 -11.66
C HIS A 77 -7.11 23.20 -11.74
N LEU A 78 -7.92 23.98 -12.44
CA LEU A 78 -9.36 23.83 -12.56
C LEU A 78 -9.80 23.40 -13.97
N ALA A 79 -8.90 23.30 -14.94
CA ALA A 79 -9.25 22.90 -16.31
C ALA A 79 -10.14 21.63 -16.41
N PRO A 80 -10.01 20.61 -15.54
CA PRO A 80 -10.91 19.46 -15.53
C PRO A 80 -12.30 19.67 -14.89
N LEU A 81 -12.59 20.83 -14.27
CA LEU A 81 -13.91 21.23 -13.79
C LEU A 81 -14.82 21.62 -14.97
N ALA A 82 -15.26 20.63 -15.72
CA ALA A 82 -16.13 20.85 -16.85
C ALA A 82 -17.00 19.62 -17.11
N VAL A 83 -18.25 19.87 -17.51
CA VAL A 83 -19.15 18.85 -18.03
C VAL A 83 -18.79 18.61 -19.49
N ILE A 84 -18.11 17.49 -19.77
CA ILE A 84 -17.59 17.19 -21.11
C ILE A 84 -17.86 15.72 -21.42
N PRO A 85 -18.57 15.40 -22.52
CA PRO A 85 -18.76 14.01 -22.94
C PRO A 85 -17.44 13.42 -23.45
N ILE A 86 -17.27 12.10 -23.31
CA ILE A 86 -16.07 11.43 -23.83
C ILE A 86 -15.96 11.68 -25.34
N PRO A 87 -14.81 12.19 -25.84
CA PRO A 87 -14.64 12.50 -27.26
C PRO A 87 -14.84 11.31 -28.19
N GLU A 88 -15.20 11.59 -29.44
CA GLU A 88 -15.35 10.56 -30.47
C GLU A 88 -14.02 10.23 -31.12
N THR A 89 -13.15 11.22 -31.29
CA THR A 89 -11.89 11.08 -32.01
C THR A 89 -10.67 11.07 -31.08
N ILE A 90 -9.60 10.42 -31.52
CA ILE A 90 -8.31 10.44 -30.80
C ILE A 90 -7.69 11.85 -30.76
N SER A 91 -7.99 12.70 -31.74
CA SER A 91 -7.46 14.07 -31.78
C SER A 91 -8.03 14.90 -30.64
N GLU A 92 -9.37 14.94 -30.51
CA GLU A 92 -10.04 15.64 -29.43
C GLU A 92 -9.66 15.06 -28.06
N TRP A 93 -9.51 13.74 -27.97
CA TRP A 93 -9.00 13.09 -26.76
C TRP A 93 -7.63 13.63 -26.35
N ARG A 94 -6.71 13.77 -27.31
CA ARG A 94 -5.37 14.32 -27.08
C ARG A 94 -5.39 15.80 -26.71
N ASP A 95 -6.31 16.57 -27.27
CA ASP A 95 -6.50 17.98 -26.87
C ASP A 95 -6.89 18.06 -25.39
N TYR A 96 -7.82 17.22 -24.94
CA TYR A 96 -8.20 17.17 -23.52
C TYR A 96 -7.12 16.58 -22.62
N THR A 97 -6.33 15.59 -23.05
CA THR A 97 -5.20 15.11 -22.23
C THR A 97 -4.11 16.17 -22.11
N GLN A 98 -3.87 16.94 -23.17
CA GLN A 98 -2.96 18.09 -23.15
C GLN A 98 -3.42 19.13 -22.12
N ILE A 99 -4.70 19.51 -22.17
CA ILE A 99 -5.29 20.53 -21.28
C ILE A 99 -5.44 20.04 -19.84
N HIS A 100 -5.95 18.83 -19.60
CA HIS A 100 -6.26 18.35 -18.25
C HIS A 100 -5.05 17.78 -17.51
N ALA A 101 -4.14 17.09 -18.20
CA ALA A 101 -3.05 16.33 -17.57
C ALA A 101 -1.67 16.95 -17.82
N LYS A 102 -1.29 17.11 -19.10
CA LYS A 102 0.06 17.52 -19.50
C LYS A 102 0.36 18.96 -19.11
N SER A 103 -0.63 19.86 -19.21
CA SER A 103 -0.48 21.26 -18.82
C SER A 103 -0.15 21.44 -17.34
N LEU A 104 -0.73 20.62 -16.44
CA LEU A 104 -0.41 20.66 -15.01
C LEU A 104 1.04 20.23 -14.78
N PHE A 105 1.49 19.17 -15.45
CA PHE A 105 2.90 18.78 -15.42
C PHE A 105 3.82 19.91 -15.92
N ASN A 106 3.46 20.56 -17.03
CA ASN A 106 4.22 21.69 -17.57
C ASN A 106 4.29 22.86 -16.57
N LEU A 107 3.16 23.24 -15.97
CA LEU A 107 3.12 24.28 -14.93
C LEU A 107 4.01 23.92 -13.74
N LEU A 108 3.97 22.68 -13.26
CA LEU A 108 4.83 22.21 -12.18
C LEU A 108 6.31 22.32 -12.56
N GLN A 109 6.68 21.86 -13.74
CA GLN A 109 8.08 21.94 -14.21
C GLN A 109 8.55 23.40 -14.32
N ILE A 110 7.75 24.27 -14.96
CA ILE A 110 8.04 25.70 -15.11
C ILE A 110 8.18 26.38 -13.75
N CYS A 111 7.34 26.00 -12.77
CA CYS A 111 7.27 26.60 -11.42
C CYS A 111 8.08 25.87 -10.35
N SER A 112 8.88 24.89 -10.75
CA SER A 112 9.58 24.00 -9.82
C SER A 112 10.51 24.74 -8.86
N GLU A 113 11.24 25.75 -9.35
CA GLU A 113 12.17 26.53 -8.51
C GLU A 113 11.42 27.37 -7.45
N ASP A 114 10.39 28.11 -7.86
CA ASP A 114 9.59 28.93 -6.96
C ASP A 114 8.88 28.08 -5.89
N LEU A 115 8.21 27.01 -6.31
CA LEU A 115 7.43 26.15 -5.43
C LEU A 115 8.31 25.37 -4.45
N GLN A 116 9.47 24.87 -4.88
CA GLN A 116 10.42 24.22 -3.98
C GLN A 116 11.01 25.22 -2.97
N LYS A 117 11.34 26.45 -3.41
CA LYS A 117 11.78 27.53 -2.50
C LYS A 117 10.70 27.94 -1.50
N ALA A 118 9.43 27.94 -1.92
CA ALA A 118 8.30 28.23 -1.05
C ALA A 118 8.13 27.18 0.06
N GLY A 119 8.59 25.94 -0.16
CA GLY A 119 8.50 24.85 0.81
C GLY A 119 7.08 24.68 1.31
N GLN A 120 6.88 24.69 2.64
CA GLN A 120 5.56 24.53 3.28
C GLN A 120 4.55 25.63 2.95
N LYS A 121 4.98 26.73 2.33
CA LYS A 121 4.11 27.79 1.83
C LYS A 121 3.67 27.55 0.39
N GLY A 122 4.33 26.67 -0.36
CA GLY A 122 3.92 26.29 -1.71
C GLY A 122 2.56 25.59 -1.69
N ARG A 123 1.68 25.94 -2.62
CA ARG A 123 0.32 25.38 -2.73
C ARG A 123 0.07 24.85 -4.13
N VAL A 124 -0.32 23.59 -4.26
CA VAL A 124 -0.81 23.03 -5.52
C VAL A 124 -2.15 22.35 -5.28
N LEU A 125 -3.18 22.74 -6.00
CA LEU A 125 -4.47 22.08 -5.90
C LEU A 125 -4.99 21.79 -7.30
N ALA A 126 -5.51 20.60 -7.52
CA ALA A 126 -6.21 20.27 -8.77
C ALA A 126 -7.65 19.86 -8.47
N ALA A 127 -8.59 20.35 -9.27
CA ALA A 127 -10.01 20.07 -9.11
C ALA A 127 -10.57 19.30 -10.32
N SER A 128 -11.49 18.37 -10.07
CA SER A 128 -12.21 17.62 -11.09
C SER A 128 -13.72 17.57 -10.84
N LEU A 129 -14.48 17.17 -11.87
CA LEU A 129 -15.94 17.00 -11.85
C LEU A 129 -16.34 15.53 -12.08
N LEU A 130 -15.73 14.62 -11.32
CA LEU A 130 -15.92 13.17 -11.45
C LEU A 130 -16.99 12.61 -10.51
N GLY A 131 -17.86 13.47 -9.95
CA GLY A 131 -19.03 13.05 -9.17
C GLY A 131 -18.82 13.09 -7.66
N GLY A 132 -17.80 13.81 -7.18
CA GLY A 132 -17.48 13.92 -5.76
C GLY A 132 -16.76 12.69 -5.19
N TYR A 133 -16.85 11.53 -5.83
CA TYR A 133 -16.16 10.30 -5.42
C TYR A 133 -14.93 9.96 -6.26
N PHE A 134 -14.42 10.91 -7.07
CA PHE A 134 -13.47 10.65 -8.15
C PHE A 134 -13.97 9.55 -9.11
N GLY A 135 -15.29 9.45 -9.32
CA GLY A 135 -15.92 8.43 -10.17
C GLY A 135 -15.89 6.99 -9.62
N ARG A 136 -15.52 6.78 -8.35
CA ARG A 136 -15.36 5.46 -7.72
C ARG A 136 -16.65 4.83 -7.18
N ASP A 137 -17.77 5.55 -7.27
CA ASP A 137 -19.08 5.11 -6.82
C ASP A 137 -19.84 4.32 -7.91
N GLY A 138 -19.28 4.20 -9.12
CA GLY A 138 -19.94 3.54 -10.25
C GLY A 138 -21.09 4.34 -10.85
N GLU A 139 -21.45 5.48 -10.25
CA GLU A 139 -22.48 6.39 -10.74
C GLU A 139 -21.94 7.40 -11.75
N GLY A 140 -20.63 7.42 -12.00
CA GLY A 140 -19.99 8.09 -13.13
C GLY A 140 -20.23 9.61 -13.18
N GLY A 141 -19.21 10.39 -12.86
CA GLY A 141 -19.26 11.85 -12.94
C GLY A 141 -19.49 12.42 -14.35
N SER A 142 -19.77 13.72 -14.38
CA SER A 142 -20.04 14.48 -15.63
C SER A 142 -18.78 14.94 -16.37
N GLY A 143 -17.60 14.81 -15.76
CA GLY A 143 -16.31 15.13 -16.33
C GLY A 143 -15.62 13.99 -17.08
N LEU A 144 -14.51 14.30 -17.74
CA LEU A 144 -13.69 13.33 -18.46
C LEU A 144 -12.75 12.56 -17.53
N PRO A 145 -12.46 11.27 -17.80
CA PRO A 145 -11.46 10.49 -17.07
C PRO A 145 -10.09 11.16 -16.98
N THR A 146 -9.75 12.00 -17.96
CA THR A 146 -8.49 12.75 -18.00
C THR A 146 -8.31 13.68 -16.79
N GLY A 147 -9.38 14.11 -16.13
CA GLY A 147 -9.32 14.88 -14.89
C GLY A 147 -8.69 14.13 -13.71
N GLY A 148 -8.80 12.79 -13.70
CA GLY A 148 -8.20 11.95 -12.65
C GLY A 148 -6.67 11.89 -12.70
N SER A 149 -6.05 12.33 -13.81
CA SER A 149 -4.58 12.36 -13.97
C SER A 149 -3.87 13.11 -12.85
N SER A 150 -4.49 14.17 -12.34
CA SER A 150 -3.97 15.01 -11.27
C SER A 150 -3.68 14.22 -10.00
N ASN A 151 -4.49 13.20 -9.67
CA ASN A 151 -4.33 12.42 -8.44
C ASN A 151 -2.97 11.70 -8.40
N GLY A 152 -2.62 10.98 -9.47
CA GLY A 152 -1.34 10.28 -9.55
C GLY A 152 -0.16 11.24 -9.68
N LEU A 153 -0.33 12.34 -10.42
CA LEU A 153 0.69 13.37 -10.59
C LEU A 153 1.05 14.04 -9.25
N LEU A 154 0.05 14.48 -8.50
CA LEU A 154 0.23 15.22 -7.24
C LEU A 154 0.77 14.34 -6.11
N LYS A 155 0.45 13.04 -6.09
CA LYS A 155 1.07 12.12 -5.13
C LYS A 155 2.55 11.91 -5.41
N THR A 156 2.92 11.74 -6.69
CA THR A 156 4.34 11.72 -7.06
C THR A 156 5.04 13.02 -6.70
N LEU A 157 4.41 14.16 -6.98
CA LEU A 157 4.91 15.49 -6.64
C LEU A 157 5.27 15.61 -5.14
N ILE A 158 4.41 15.14 -4.24
CA ILE A 158 4.66 15.20 -2.78
C ILE A 158 5.84 14.32 -2.38
N THR A 159 6.05 13.18 -3.06
CA THR A 159 7.25 12.35 -2.81
C THR A 159 8.54 12.99 -3.33
N GLU A 160 8.46 13.90 -4.30
CA GLU A 160 9.62 14.60 -4.85
C GLU A 160 9.90 15.90 -4.11
N TRP A 161 8.86 16.67 -3.78
CA TRP A 161 8.92 18.00 -3.17
C TRP A 161 8.20 17.98 -1.81
N SER A 162 8.69 17.18 -0.86
CA SER A 162 8.06 16.94 0.45
C SER A 162 7.79 18.19 1.30
N GLY A 163 8.39 19.33 0.95
CA GLY A 163 8.12 20.62 1.56
C GLY A 163 6.75 21.20 1.19
N ILE A 164 6.20 20.94 -0.01
CA ILE A 164 5.00 21.64 -0.50
C ILE A 164 3.69 21.04 0.03
N ARG A 165 2.58 21.75 -0.20
CA ARG A 165 1.23 21.22 -0.01
C ARG A 165 0.58 20.98 -1.35
N ALA A 166 0.13 19.76 -1.59
CA ALA A 166 -0.63 19.41 -2.78
C ALA A 166 -1.92 18.63 -2.46
N LYS A 167 -3.02 18.95 -3.14
CA LYS A 167 -4.31 18.26 -2.98
C LYS A 167 -5.04 18.08 -4.32
N ALA A 168 -5.71 16.95 -4.47
CA ALA A 168 -6.71 16.71 -5.50
C ALA A 168 -8.10 16.80 -4.85
N VAL A 169 -9.00 17.59 -5.44
CA VAL A 169 -10.38 17.74 -4.98
C VAL A 169 -11.36 17.35 -6.08
N ASP A 170 -12.45 16.68 -5.73
CA ASP A 170 -13.46 16.27 -6.70
C ASP A 170 -14.86 16.74 -6.30
N PHE A 171 -15.63 17.18 -7.30
CA PHE A 171 -16.98 17.71 -7.12
C PHE A 171 -17.98 16.96 -8.00
N ASP A 172 -19.25 17.08 -7.66
CA ASP A 172 -20.37 16.72 -8.52
C ASP A 172 -21.13 17.95 -9.03
N THR A 173 -22.09 17.70 -9.91
CA THR A 173 -22.88 18.75 -10.57
C THR A 173 -24.01 19.31 -9.72
N SER A 174 -24.22 18.82 -8.50
CA SER A 174 -25.22 19.36 -7.57
C SER A 174 -24.72 20.60 -6.83
N ILE A 175 -23.42 20.89 -6.90
CA ILE A 175 -22.79 22.01 -6.21
C ILE A 175 -22.66 23.19 -7.19
N GLU A 176 -23.17 24.36 -6.77
CA GLU A 176 -23.05 25.59 -7.54
C GLU A 176 -21.60 26.09 -7.62
N PRO A 177 -21.19 26.77 -8.71
CA PRO A 177 -19.81 27.25 -8.89
C PRO A 177 -19.26 28.10 -7.74
N ASP A 178 -20.10 28.88 -7.05
CA ASP A 178 -19.71 29.65 -5.86
C ASP A 178 -19.30 28.77 -4.68
N ALA A 179 -20.03 27.69 -4.45
CA ALA A 179 -19.72 26.73 -3.40
C ALA A 179 -18.47 25.91 -3.77
N ILE A 180 -18.30 25.53 -5.04
CA ILE A 180 -17.06 24.90 -5.53
C ILE A 180 -15.86 25.82 -5.25
N ALA A 181 -15.93 27.10 -5.63
CA ALA A 181 -14.86 28.08 -5.39
C ALA A 181 -14.53 28.19 -3.90
N THR A 182 -15.56 28.21 -3.04
CA THR A 182 -15.41 28.26 -1.58
C THR A 182 -14.64 27.04 -1.06
N HIS A 183 -15.07 25.84 -1.42
CA HIS A 183 -14.40 24.60 -0.99
C HIS A 183 -12.98 24.47 -1.53
N VAL A 184 -12.72 24.91 -2.77
CA VAL A 184 -11.36 24.94 -3.32
C VAL A 184 -10.46 25.86 -2.48
N ILE A 185 -10.93 27.06 -2.12
CA ILE A 185 -10.17 27.99 -1.27
C ILE A 185 -9.93 27.39 0.12
N GLU A 186 -10.95 26.78 0.73
CA GLU A 186 -10.81 26.12 2.03
C GLU A 186 -9.74 25.02 1.98
N GLU A 187 -9.81 24.11 1.01
CA GLU A 187 -8.85 23.03 0.85
C GLU A 187 -7.43 23.51 0.52
N LEU A 188 -7.31 24.56 -0.29
CA LEU A 188 -6.04 25.20 -0.63
C LEU A 188 -5.35 25.79 0.61
N LEU A 189 -6.14 26.31 1.56
CA LEU A 189 -5.64 27.00 2.74
C LEU A 189 -5.48 26.10 3.96
N LEU A 190 -6.12 24.93 3.97
CA LEU A 190 -6.02 23.98 5.08
C LEU A 190 -4.54 23.57 5.32
N PRO A 191 -4.04 23.66 6.56
CA PRO A 191 -2.63 23.39 6.86
C PRO A 191 -2.27 21.90 6.76
N ALA A 192 -3.28 21.04 6.77
CA ALA A 192 -3.20 19.58 6.72
C ALA A 192 -4.50 18.97 6.19
N GLY A 193 -4.61 17.65 6.24
CA GLY A 193 -5.72 16.86 5.71
C GLY A 193 -5.30 16.01 4.52
N ARG A 194 -6.14 15.02 4.21
CA ARG A 194 -5.90 14.05 3.13
C ARG A 194 -5.61 14.72 1.78
N LEU A 195 -4.79 14.04 0.97
CA LEU A 195 -4.40 14.52 -0.36
C LEU A 195 -5.55 14.46 -1.35
N GLU A 196 -6.42 13.46 -1.22
CA GLU A 196 -7.63 13.31 -2.02
C GLU A 196 -8.86 13.62 -1.18
N VAL A 197 -9.65 14.60 -1.63
CA VAL A 197 -10.90 14.99 -0.97
C VAL A 197 -12.01 15.08 -2.01
N GLY A 198 -13.15 14.50 -1.68
CA GLY A 198 -14.36 14.52 -2.49
C GLY A 198 -15.44 15.38 -1.86
N TYR A 199 -16.32 15.94 -2.67
CA TYR A 199 -17.50 16.69 -2.23
C TYR A 199 -18.78 16.13 -2.86
N PRO A 200 -19.18 14.89 -2.54
CA PRO A 200 -20.49 14.39 -2.95
C PRO A 200 -21.62 15.14 -2.22
N GLN A 201 -22.51 15.75 -3.00
CA GLN A 201 -23.64 16.56 -2.54
C GLN A 201 -23.20 17.66 -1.55
N GLY A 202 -22.02 18.23 -1.79
CA GLY A 202 -21.41 19.26 -0.93
C GLY A 202 -20.79 18.74 0.37
N ASN A 203 -20.79 17.43 0.62
CA ASN A 203 -20.24 16.86 1.84
C ASN A 203 -18.78 16.50 1.65
N ARG A 204 -17.89 17.08 2.46
CA ARG A 204 -16.47 16.70 2.46
C ARG A 204 -16.27 15.23 2.82
N THR A 205 -15.61 14.50 1.94
CA THR A 205 -15.42 13.05 1.99
C THR A 205 -13.96 12.71 1.69
N VAL A 206 -13.41 11.77 2.45
CA VAL A 206 -12.06 11.21 2.26
C VAL A 206 -12.14 9.73 1.89
N PHE A 207 -11.05 9.16 1.39
CA PHE A 207 -11.05 7.80 0.83
C PHE A 207 -10.00 6.94 1.51
N HIS A 208 -10.39 5.79 2.05
CA HIS A 208 -9.52 4.83 2.73
C HIS A 208 -9.30 3.56 1.90
N THR A 209 -8.07 3.07 1.90
CA THR A 209 -7.75 1.78 1.32
C THR A 209 -8.10 0.69 2.33
N VAL A 210 -9.01 -0.21 1.94
CA VAL A 210 -9.45 -1.32 2.79
C VAL A 210 -9.17 -2.65 2.10
N PRO A 211 -8.74 -3.69 2.84
CA PRO A 211 -8.70 -5.05 2.33
C PRO A 211 -10.11 -5.50 1.92
N ALA A 212 -10.20 -6.26 0.82
CA ALA A 212 -11.43 -6.88 0.36
C ALA A 212 -11.16 -8.35 0.06
N SER A 213 -12.00 -9.25 0.58
CA SER A 213 -11.93 -10.68 0.29
C SER A 213 -12.63 -11.00 -1.02
N LEU A 214 -12.05 -11.92 -1.79
CA LEU A 214 -12.69 -12.53 -2.94
C LEU A 214 -13.89 -13.38 -2.50
N ASN A 215 -14.89 -13.53 -3.37
CA ASN A 215 -16.07 -14.36 -3.09
C ASN A 215 -15.76 -15.86 -3.30
N GLU A 216 -15.05 -16.47 -2.37
CA GLU A 216 -14.71 -17.92 -2.44
C GLU A 216 -15.82 -18.83 -1.88
N GLU A 217 -16.69 -18.28 -1.03
CA GLU A 217 -17.86 -18.95 -0.46
C GLU A 217 -19.08 -18.81 -1.38
N LEU A 218 -19.11 -19.56 -2.49
CA LEU A 218 -20.28 -19.68 -3.35
C LEU A 218 -21.27 -20.73 -2.80
N GLU A 219 -21.92 -20.45 -1.67
CA GLU A 219 -23.26 -20.95 -1.42
C GLU A 219 -24.27 -19.84 -1.75
N GLN A 220 -24.85 -19.93 -2.96
CA GLN A 220 -26.20 -19.45 -3.30
C GLN A 220 -26.65 -18.10 -2.70
N SER A 221 -25.86 -17.03 -2.80
CA SER A 221 -26.38 -15.68 -2.55
C SER A 221 -26.45 -14.88 -3.86
N GLU A 222 -27.62 -14.31 -4.13
CA GLU A 222 -28.05 -13.64 -5.37
C GLU A 222 -27.31 -12.33 -5.70
N ILE A 223 -26.12 -12.07 -5.14
CA ILE A 223 -25.51 -10.73 -5.12
C ILE A 223 -24.35 -10.54 -6.14
N SER A 224 -23.89 -11.58 -6.87
CA SER A 224 -23.01 -11.37 -8.03
C SER A 224 -23.27 -12.34 -9.19
N ASN A 225 -24.17 -11.97 -10.11
CA ASN A 225 -24.55 -12.73 -11.30
C ASN A 225 -23.50 -12.79 -12.43
N TRP A 226 -22.25 -12.36 -12.21
CA TRP A 226 -21.21 -12.42 -13.26
C TRP A 226 -20.28 -13.61 -12.99
N GLN A 227 -20.41 -14.66 -13.80
CA GLN A 227 -19.44 -15.74 -13.93
C GLN A 227 -19.01 -15.79 -15.39
N PHE A 228 -17.71 -15.65 -15.64
CA PHE A 228 -17.12 -15.77 -16.97
C PHE A 228 -15.91 -16.68 -16.89
N GLU A 229 -15.97 -17.76 -17.66
CA GLU A 229 -14.85 -18.68 -17.84
C GLU A 229 -14.31 -18.51 -19.26
N ILE A 230 -12.99 -18.44 -19.37
CA ILE A 230 -12.33 -18.47 -20.68
C ILE A 230 -12.28 -19.93 -21.13
N THR A 231 -12.92 -20.21 -22.26
CA THR A 231 -13.01 -21.54 -22.86
C THR A 231 -12.18 -21.62 -24.15
N SER A 232 -12.08 -22.83 -24.72
CA SER A 232 -11.39 -23.06 -25.99
C SER A 232 -11.98 -22.32 -27.20
N ASP A 233 -13.26 -21.92 -27.12
CA ASP A 233 -13.94 -21.11 -28.14
C ASP A 233 -13.79 -19.61 -27.93
N SER A 234 -13.21 -19.20 -26.80
CA SER A 234 -13.04 -17.78 -26.46
C SER A 234 -11.96 -17.13 -27.34
N VAL A 235 -12.17 -15.87 -27.67
CA VAL A 235 -11.21 -15.02 -28.37
C VAL A 235 -10.72 -13.95 -27.39
N VAL A 236 -9.41 -13.95 -27.14
CA VAL A 236 -8.78 -13.11 -26.12
C VAL A 236 -7.72 -12.22 -26.76
N LEU A 237 -7.87 -10.91 -26.62
CA LEU A 237 -6.87 -9.92 -27.03
C LEU A 237 -5.96 -9.55 -25.86
N VAL A 238 -4.65 -9.68 -26.03
CA VAL A 238 -3.67 -9.31 -25.01
C VAL A 238 -2.68 -8.31 -25.57
N THR A 239 -2.73 -7.06 -25.11
CA THR A 239 -1.80 -6.01 -25.54
C THR A 239 -0.62 -5.90 -24.58
N GLY A 240 0.59 -5.68 -25.10
CA GLY A 240 1.80 -5.79 -24.26
C GLY A 240 2.05 -7.21 -23.76
N GLY A 241 1.35 -8.21 -24.31
CA GLY A 241 1.30 -9.60 -23.83
C GLY A 241 2.47 -10.48 -24.25
N ALA A 242 3.41 -9.95 -25.03
CA ALA A 242 4.49 -10.76 -25.58
C ALA A 242 5.70 -10.88 -24.62
N ARG A 243 5.78 -10.03 -23.58
CA ARG A 243 6.85 -10.04 -22.55
C ARG A 243 6.31 -9.53 -21.21
N GLY A 244 7.12 -9.71 -20.15
CA GLY A 244 6.85 -9.14 -18.82
C GLY A 244 5.64 -9.78 -18.13
N ILE A 245 5.06 -9.05 -17.17
CA ILE A 245 3.95 -9.51 -16.32
C ILE A 245 2.77 -10.01 -17.16
N THR A 246 2.42 -9.25 -18.21
CA THR A 246 1.31 -9.60 -19.11
C THR A 246 1.55 -10.93 -19.83
N ALA A 247 2.79 -11.24 -20.21
CA ALA A 247 3.10 -12.53 -20.80
C ALA A 247 2.98 -13.68 -19.79
N GLU A 248 3.44 -13.47 -18.55
CA GLU A 248 3.34 -14.50 -17.51
C GLU A 248 1.90 -14.82 -17.16
N ILE A 249 1.04 -13.81 -17.09
CA ILE A 249 -0.42 -13.99 -16.93
C ILE A 249 -1.05 -14.66 -18.15
N ALA A 250 -0.63 -14.30 -19.36
CA ALA A 250 -1.17 -14.90 -20.58
C ALA A 250 -0.90 -16.41 -20.71
N VAL A 251 0.10 -16.95 -20.01
CA VAL A 251 0.34 -18.41 -19.92
C VAL A 251 -0.86 -19.12 -19.32
N ASP A 252 -1.44 -18.58 -18.24
CA ASP A 252 -2.57 -19.22 -17.56
C ASP A 252 -3.83 -19.16 -18.42
N LEU A 253 -4.05 -18.04 -19.12
CA LEU A 253 -5.16 -17.92 -20.07
C LEU A 253 -5.02 -18.92 -21.22
N ALA A 254 -3.79 -19.20 -21.66
CA ALA A 254 -3.55 -20.13 -22.75
C ALA A 254 -3.93 -21.59 -22.44
N GLN A 255 -4.03 -21.96 -21.16
CA GLN A 255 -4.41 -23.32 -20.72
C GLN A 255 -5.85 -23.69 -21.10
N SER A 256 -6.72 -22.69 -21.29
CA SER A 256 -8.10 -22.89 -21.74
C SER A 256 -8.23 -23.39 -23.19
N GLY A 257 -7.15 -23.32 -23.98
CA GLY A 257 -7.18 -23.62 -25.41
C GLY A 257 -7.78 -22.50 -26.29
N CYS A 258 -7.98 -21.31 -25.73
CA CYS A 258 -8.58 -20.16 -26.43
C CYS A 258 -7.76 -19.68 -27.64
N SER A 259 -8.37 -18.82 -28.46
CA SER A 259 -7.65 -18.04 -29.47
C SER A 259 -7.04 -16.79 -28.84
N LEU A 260 -5.72 -16.76 -28.73
CA LEU A 260 -4.95 -15.71 -28.07
C LEU A 260 -4.29 -14.78 -29.10
N ILE A 261 -4.83 -13.58 -29.24
CA ILE A 261 -4.29 -12.54 -30.13
C ILE A 261 -3.38 -11.64 -29.31
N VAL A 262 -2.07 -11.78 -29.49
CA VAL A 262 -1.04 -11.06 -28.75
C VAL A 262 -0.55 -9.87 -29.57
N VAL A 263 -0.64 -8.67 -29.01
CA VAL A 263 -0.23 -7.43 -29.67
C VAL A 263 0.97 -6.81 -28.96
N GLY A 264 2.01 -6.46 -29.73
CA GLY A 264 3.19 -5.74 -29.25
C GLY A 264 3.74 -4.82 -30.32
N ARG A 265 4.66 -3.92 -29.98
CA ARG A 265 5.28 -2.98 -30.94
C ARG A 265 6.44 -3.57 -31.73
N SER A 266 7.01 -4.67 -31.24
CA SER A 266 8.25 -5.22 -31.79
C SER A 266 7.94 -6.10 -33.00
N PRO A 267 8.53 -5.84 -34.18
CA PRO A 267 8.34 -6.71 -35.33
C PRO A 267 9.00 -8.08 -35.06
N LEU A 268 8.33 -9.14 -35.52
CA LEU A 268 8.84 -10.50 -35.44
C LEU A 268 9.41 -10.90 -36.81
N THR A 269 10.72 -10.69 -37.01
CA THR A 269 11.43 -11.16 -38.21
C THR A 269 12.01 -12.54 -37.97
N ALA A 270 12.34 -13.30 -39.03
CA ALA A 270 13.09 -14.54 -38.88
C ALA A 270 14.50 -14.24 -38.35
N GLU A 271 14.99 -15.05 -37.42
CA GLU A 271 16.37 -14.97 -36.94
C GLU A 271 17.32 -15.63 -37.93
N THR A 272 18.49 -15.03 -38.14
CA THR A 272 19.45 -15.55 -39.12
C THR A 272 20.24 -16.73 -38.56
N PRO A 273 20.69 -17.68 -39.40
CA PRO A 273 21.44 -18.85 -38.94
C PRO A 273 22.73 -18.50 -38.17
N GLU A 274 23.35 -17.36 -38.47
CA GLU A 274 24.59 -16.89 -37.84
C GLU A 274 24.41 -16.50 -36.37
N THR A 275 23.18 -16.18 -35.97
CA THR A 275 22.86 -15.77 -34.59
C THR A 275 22.09 -16.85 -33.85
N ALA A 276 21.26 -17.64 -34.54
CA ALA A 276 20.31 -18.60 -33.96
C ALA A 276 20.89 -19.59 -32.93
N THR A 277 22.14 -20.00 -33.07
CA THR A 277 22.79 -20.98 -32.16
C THR A 277 23.61 -20.34 -31.03
N ILE A 278 23.74 -19.01 -31.02
CA ILE A 278 24.56 -18.29 -30.05
C ILE A 278 23.69 -17.80 -28.89
N GLU A 279 23.95 -18.28 -27.67
CA GLU A 279 23.21 -17.87 -26.47
C GLU A 279 23.90 -16.73 -25.71
N ASN A 280 25.24 -16.68 -25.74
CA ASN A 280 26.00 -15.70 -24.98
C ASN A 280 25.92 -14.30 -25.62
N ALA A 281 25.53 -13.29 -24.83
CA ALA A 281 25.36 -11.91 -25.30
C ALA A 281 26.65 -11.28 -25.88
N ALA A 282 27.83 -11.62 -25.33
CA ALA A 282 29.10 -11.13 -25.85
C ALA A 282 29.43 -11.75 -27.22
N GLN A 283 29.14 -13.04 -27.39
CA GLN A 283 29.31 -13.73 -28.68
C GLN A 283 28.30 -13.22 -29.72
N LEU A 284 27.05 -12.98 -29.32
CA LEU A 284 26.05 -12.33 -30.19
C LEU A 284 26.51 -10.95 -30.64
N ARG A 285 27.06 -10.15 -29.73
CA ARG A 285 27.64 -8.84 -30.05
C ARG A 285 28.73 -8.95 -31.12
N GLN A 286 29.64 -9.92 -30.97
CA GLN A 286 30.70 -10.18 -31.96
C GLN A 286 30.13 -10.62 -33.31
N ALA A 287 29.11 -11.48 -33.32
CA ALA A 287 28.46 -11.93 -34.55
C ALA A 287 27.76 -10.77 -35.29
N LEU A 288 27.09 -9.87 -34.57
CA LEU A 288 26.47 -8.67 -35.14
C LEU A 288 27.51 -7.71 -35.74
N VAL A 289 28.64 -7.49 -35.06
CA VAL A 289 29.76 -6.69 -35.60
C VAL A 289 30.30 -7.33 -36.88
N LYS A 290 30.57 -8.64 -36.86
CA LYS A 290 31.10 -9.37 -38.01
C LYS A 290 30.14 -9.31 -39.21
N SER A 291 28.84 -9.50 -38.98
CA SER A 291 27.80 -9.41 -40.00
C SER A 291 27.74 -8.00 -40.62
N ALA A 292 27.76 -6.96 -39.79
CA ALA A 292 27.71 -5.58 -40.27
C ALA A 292 28.95 -5.23 -41.12
N LEU A 293 30.15 -5.57 -40.65
CA LEU A 293 31.39 -5.39 -41.42
C LEU A 293 31.38 -6.18 -42.73
N GLY A 294 30.90 -7.42 -42.72
CA GLY A 294 30.73 -8.25 -43.91
C GLY A 294 29.75 -7.68 -44.93
N SER A 295 28.80 -6.85 -44.50
CA SER A 295 27.85 -6.12 -45.35
C SER A 295 28.35 -4.74 -45.82
N GLY A 296 29.63 -4.41 -45.56
CA GLY A 296 30.22 -3.11 -45.91
C GLY A 296 29.76 -1.94 -45.03
N LYS A 297 29.13 -2.22 -43.89
CA LYS A 297 28.67 -1.21 -42.93
C LYS A 297 29.67 -1.07 -41.78
N SER A 298 29.84 0.15 -41.29
CA SER A 298 30.64 0.46 -40.08
C SER A 298 29.72 0.94 -38.95
N PRO A 299 29.07 0.03 -38.21
CA PRO A 299 28.11 0.41 -37.18
C PRO A 299 28.81 0.99 -35.93
N THR A 300 28.17 1.96 -35.31
CA THR A 300 28.58 2.49 -33.99
C THR A 300 28.27 1.48 -32.86
N PRO A 301 28.93 1.59 -31.70
CA PRO A 301 28.63 0.73 -30.55
C PRO A 301 27.16 0.76 -30.11
N VAL A 302 26.53 1.94 -30.16
CA VAL A 302 25.11 2.12 -29.81
C VAL A 302 24.20 1.38 -30.80
N GLN A 303 24.53 1.38 -32.09
CA GLN A 303 23.77 0.64 -33.10
C GLN A 303 23.86 -0.88 -32.90
N ILE A 304 25.05 -1.40 -32.57
CA ILE A 304 25.23 -2.82 -32.26
C ILE A 304 24.45 -3.22 -31.01
N GLU A 305 24.53 -2.44 -29.94
CA GLU A 305 23.79 -2.75 -28.71
C GLU A 305 22.27 -2.68 -28.95
N THR A 306 21.80 -1.72 -29.76
CA THR A 306 20.39 -1.64 -30.18
C THR A 306 19.96 -2.90 -30.93
N GLN A 307 20.77 -3.38 -31.89
CA GLN A 307 20.48 -4.62 -32.63
C GLN A 307 20.49 -5.86 -31.71
N LEU A 308 21.42 -5.92 -30.76
CA LEU A 308 21.48 -7.00 -29.77
C LEU A 308 20.22 -7.02 -28.91
N GLN A 309 19.80 -5.88 -28.38
CA GLN A 309 18.58 -5.79 -27.56
C GLN A 309 17.32 -6.11 -28.38
N GLN A 310 17.28 -5.71 -29.66
CA GLN A 310 16.19 -6.09 -30.57
C GLN A 310 16.13 -7.60 -30.77
N LEU A 311 17.28 -8.25 -31.02
CA LEU A 311 17.36 -9.70 -31.20
C LEU A 311 16.93 -10.45 -29.93
N LEU A 312 17.45 -10.06 -28.76
CA LEU A 312 17.07 -10.66 -27.47
C LEU A 312 15.58 -10.47 -27.19
N THR A 313 15.03 -9.29 -27.51
CA THR A 313 13.60 -9.02 -27.41
C THR A 313 12.78 -9.95 -28.30
N GLN A 314 13.18 -10.12 -29.57
CA GLN A 314 12.50 -11.02 -30.49
C GLN A 314 12.56 -12.49 -30.02
N ARG A 315 13.71 -12.93 -29.49
CA ARG A 315 13.85 -14.27 -28.92
C ARG A 315 12.90 -14.49 -27.75
N ALA A 316 12.85 -13.57 -26.80
CA ALA A 316 11.95 -13.64 -25.66
C ALA A 316 10.47 -13.69 -26.11
N ILE A 317 10.09 -12.90 -27.12
CA ILE A 317 8.76 -12.95 -27.72
C ILE A 317 8.49 -14.34 -28.30
N ARG A 318 9.38 -14.87 -29.16
CA ARG A 318 9.19 -16.21 -29.76
C ARG A 318 9.05 -17.29 -28.69
N GLN A 319 9.88 -17.25 -27.65
CA GLN A 319 9.81 -18.20 -26.54
C GLN A 319 8.46 -18.15 -25.82
N ASN A 320 7.95 -16.96 -25.51
CA ASN A 320 6.63 -16.81 -24.89
C ASN A 320 5.49 -17.27 -25.81
N LEU A 321 5.53 -16.91 -27.09
CA LEU A 321 4.52 -17.38 -28.06
C LEU A 321 4.50 -18.92 -28.17
N GLU A 322 5.66 -19.56 -28.17
CA GLU A 322 5.74 -21.03 -28.13
C GLU A 322 5.26 -21.61 -26.79
N LYS A 323 5.55 -20.94 -25.66
CA LYS A 323 5.01 -21.32 -24.34
C LYS A 323 3.48 -21.30 -24.33
N PHE A 324 2.87 -20.27 -24.91
CA PHE A 324 1.41 -20.15 -25.03
C PHE A 324 0.82 -21.28 -25.90
N LYS A 325 1.42 -21.56 -27.06
CA LYS A 325 0.99 -22.68 -27.94
C LYS A 325 1.09 -24.03 -27.23
N ARG A 326 2.20 -24.28 -26.54
CA ARG A 326 2.42 -25.52 -25.77
C ARG A 326 1.43 -25.66 -24.60
N SER A 327 0.96 -24.54 -24.06
CA SER A 327 -0.04 -24.51 -22.99
C SER A 327 -1.45 -24.80 -23.51
N GLY A 328 -1.71 -24.67 -24.82
CA GLY A 328 -2.96 -25.08 -25.47
C GLY A 328 -3.57 -24.06 -26.43
N ALA A 329 -3.17 -22.78 -26.35
CA ALA A 329 -3.81 -21.73 -27.12
C ALA A 329 -3.48 -21.74 -28.61
N LYS A 330 -4.42 -21.23 -29.42
CA LYS A 330 -4.18 -20.83 -30.81
C LYS A 330 -3.65 -19.40 -30.80
N VAL A 331 -2.36 -19.22 -31.10
CA VAL A 331 -1.68 -17.93 -30.86
C VAL A 331 -1.42 -17.18 -32.17
N GLU A 332 -1.88 -15.93 -32.23
CA GLU A 332 -1.56 -14.96 -33.29
C GLU A 332 -0.74 -13.81 -32.67
N TYR A 333 0.38 -13.42 -33.28
CA TYR A 333 1.14 -12.23 -32.87
C TYR A 333 1.06 -11.13 -33.92
N LEU A 334 0.69 -9.93 -33.50
CA LEU A 334 0.57 -8.76 -34.38
C LEU A 334 1.45 -7.63 -33.86
N SER A 335 2.29 -7.09 -34.75
CA SER A 335 3.18 -5.98 -34.44
C SER A 335 2.47 -4.65 -34.75
N VAL A 336 1.88 -4.02 -33.74
CA VAL A 336 1.14 -2.75 -33.86
C VAL A 336 1.50 -1.81 -32.71
N ASP A 337 1.69 -0.52 -33.01
CA ASP A 337 1.71 0.51 -31.98
C ASP A 337 0.28 0.83 -31.54
N VAL A 338 -0.04 0.46 -30.30
CA VAL A 338 -1.37 0.68 -29.70
C VAL A 338 -1.77 2.15 -29.60
N ARG A 339 -0.83 3.09 -29.80
CA ARG A 339 -1.10 4.53 -29.90
C ARG A 339 -1.56 4.98 -31.30
N ASN A 340 -1.35 4.14 -32.32
CA ASN A 340 -1.82 4.39 -33.67
C ASN A 340 -3.29 3.98 -33.76
N ALA A 341 -4.17 4.97 -33.67
CA ALA A 341 -5.62 4.75 -33.66
C ALA A 341 -6.12 4.00 -34.90
N ALA A 342 -5.58 4.30 -36.09
CA ALA A 342 -5.99 3.65 -37.32
C ALA A 342 -5.56 2.17 -37.34
N GLU A 343 -4.27 1.88 -37.08
CA GLU A 343 -3.77 0.50 -37.11
C GLU A 343 -4.39 -0.36 -36.00
N PHE A 344 -4.46 0.17 -34.78
CA PHE A 344 -4.97 -0.59 -33.65
C PHE A 344 -6.50 -0.75 -33.69
N GLY A 345 -7.24 0.28 -34.12
CA GLY A 345 -8.68 0.18 -34.37
C GLY A 345 -9.01 -0.84 -35.44
N ASN A 346 -8.33 -0.77 -36.59
CA ASN A 346 -8.49 -1.75 -37.68
C ASN A 346 -8.15 -3.19 -37.25
N LEU A 347 -7.15 -3.35 -36.35
CA LEU A 347 -6.84 -4.66 -35.78
C LEU A 347 -8.03 -5.20 -34.97
N ILE A 348 -8.63 -4.39 -34.11
CA ILE A 348 -9.77 -4.80 -33.27
C ILE A 348 -10.99 -5.13 -34.15
N ASP A 349 -11.33 -4.27 -35.11
CA ASP A 349 -12.43 -4.53 -36.05
C ASP A 349 -12.16 -5.75 -36.94
N GLY A 350 -10.90 -5.98 -37.29
CA GLY A 350 -10.45 -7.19 -37.99
C GLY A 350 -10.66 -8.46 -37.16
N ILE A 351 -10.46 -8.43 -35.84
CA ILE A 351 -10.76 -9.57 -34.95
C ILE A 351 -12.26 -9.89 -35.01
N TYR A 352 -13.14 -8.90 -34.85
CA TYR A 352 -14.58 -9.11 -34.96
C TYR A 352 -14.99 -9.65 -36.33
N SER A 353 -14.35 -9.16 -37.40
CA SER A 353 -14.64 -9.62 -38.77
C SER A 353 -14.21 -11.07 -39.01
N ARG A 354 -13.08 -11.51 -38.44
CA ARG A 354 -12.55 -12.88 -38.60
C ARG A 354 -13.24 -13.90 -37.70
N TYR A 355 -13.47 -13.55 -36.45
CA TYR A 355 -13.95 -14.48 -35.43
C TYR A 355 -15.43 -14.31 -35.08
N GLY A 356 -16.06 -13.21 -35.49
CA GLY A 356 -17.43 -12.86 -35.10
C GLY A 356 -17.59 -12.42 -33.64
N ARG A 357 -16.53 -12.49 -32.83
CA ARG A 357 -16.54 -12.23 -31.37
C ARG A 357 -15.17 -11.77 -30.86
N LEU A 358 -15.19 -11.12 -29.70
CA LEU A 358 -14.03 -10.84 -28.85
C LEU A 358 -14.52 -10.89 -27.39
N ASP A 359 -14.10 -11.90 -26.65
CA ASP A 359 -14.69 -12.23 -25.34
C ASP A 359 -13.97 -11.54 -24.18
N ALA A 360 -12.65 -11.44 -24.27
CA ALA A 360 -11.83 -10.82 -23.25
C ALA A 360 -10.71 -9.96 -23.83
N VAL A 361 -10.40 -8.87 -23.13
CA VAL A 361 -9.25 -8.01 -23.42
C VAL A 361 -8.42 -7.85 -22.15
N ILE A 362 -7.13 -8.20 -22.22
CA ILE A 362 -6.15 -7.94 -21.18
C ILE A 362 -5.20 -6.85 -21.66
N HIS A 363 -5.40 -5.64 -21.17
CA HIS A 363 -4.66 -4.46 -21.57
C HIS A 363 -3.44 -4.23 -20.68
N GLY A 364 -2.34 -4.91 -21.01
CA GLY A 364 -1.05 -4.79 -20.34
C GLY A 364 -0.05 -3.85 -21.03
N ALA A 365 -0.46 -3.06 -22.02
CA ALA A 365 0.45 -2.15 -22.71
C ALA A 365 0.87 -1.00 -21.79
N GLY A 366 2.16 -0.67 -21.82
CA GLY A 366 2.75 0.37 -20.99
C GLY A 366 4.26 0.43 -21.17
N ILE A 367 4.83 1.57 -20.81
CA ILE A 367 6.28 1.76 -20.63
C ILE A 367 6.49 2.61 -19.40
N ILE A 368 7.74 2.65 -18.92
CA ILE A 368 8.19 3.61 -17.91
C ILE A 368 9.47 4.28 -18.41
N GLU A 369 9.68 5.54 -18.03
CA GLU A 369 10.89 6.31 -18.29
C GLU A 369 11.18 7.19 -17.06
N ASP A 370 11.46 6.56 -15.92
CA ASP A 370 11.49 7.23 -14.61
C ASP A 370 12.48 8.41 -14.57
N LYS A 371 11.95 9.60 -14.26
CA LYS A 371 12.67 10.86 -14.12
C LYS A 371 11.90 11.79 -13.19
N LEU A 372 12.63 12.55 -12.37
CA LEU A 372 12.04 13.61 -11.54
C LEU A 372 11.29 14.63 -12.42
N ILE A 373 10.28 15.28 -11.87
CA ILE A 373 9.49 16.31 -12.55
C ILE A 373 10.40 17.39 -13.19
N VAL A 374 11.47 17.77 -12.50
CA VAL A 374 12.44 18.78 -12.98
C VAL A 374 13.30 18.31 -14.14
N ASP A 375 13.57 17.00 -14.25
CA ASP A 375 14.46 16.41 -15.25
C ASP A 375 13.70 15.74 -16.40
N LYS A 376 12.38 15.62 -16.27
CA LYS A 376 11.55 14.85 -17.18
C LYS A 376 11.19 15.67 -18.42
N THR A 377 11.60 15.21 -19.60
CA THR A 377 11.28 15.91 -20.84
C THR A 377 9.81 15.71 -21.22
N ILE A 378 9.20 16.71 -21.86
CA ILE A 378 7.82 16.65 -22.38
C ILE A 378 7.63 15.41 -23.26
N ALA A 379 8.57 15.16 -24.19
CA ALA A 379 8.50 14.00 -25.07
C ALA A 379 8.57 12.66 -24.31
N SER A 380 9.27 12.59 -23.16
CA SER A 380 9.29 11.40 -22.31
C SER A 380 7.95 11.20 -21.61
N PHE A 381 7.39 12.27 -21.04
CA PHE A 381 6.05 12.28 -20.46
C PHE A 381 5.01 11.77 -21.48
N ASP A 382 4.99 12.35 -22.68
CA ASP A 382 4.06 11.97 -23.76
C ASP A 382 4.15 10.49 -24.11
N ARG A 383 5.36 9.96 -24.30
CA ARG A 383 5.52 8.54 -24.65
C ARG A 383 4.95 7.62 -23.58
N VAL A 384 5.22 7.88 -22.30
CA VAL A 384 4.73 7.03 -21.20
C VAL A 384 3.23 7.19 -21.03
N PHE A 385 2.75 8.43 -20.97
CA PHE A 385 1.35 8.76 -20.74
C PHE A 385 0.47 8.25 -21.89
N ASP A 386 0.79 8.62 -23.13
CA ASP A 386 -0.04 8.30 -24.29
C ASP A 386 -0.05 6.79 -24.58
N THR A 387 1.00 6.05 -24.22
CA THR A 387 1.01 4.58 -24.39
C THR A 387 -0.14 3.90 -23.63
N LYS A 388 -0.49 4.40 -22.44
CA LYS A 388 -1.63 3.87 -21.66
C LYS A 388 -2.93 4.59 -22.00
N VAL A 389 -2.88 5.91 -22.11
CA VAL A 389 -4.09 6.73 -22.15
C VAL A 389 -4.74 6.72 -23.53
N ASP A 390 -3.97 6.81 -24.61
CA ASP A 390 -4.52 6.75 -25.97
C ASP A 390 -5.02 5.35 -26.30
N SER A 391 -4.27 4.32 -25.93
CA SER A 391 -4.64 2.94 -26.23
C SER A 391 -5.89 2.49 -25.47
N ALA A 392 -6.06 2.92 -24.21
CA ALA A 392 -7.29 2.69 -23.45
C ALA A 392 -8.49 3.42 -24.07
N PHE A 393 -8.30 4.65 -24.56
CA PHE A 393 -9.32 5.37 -25.31
C PHE A 393 -9.71 4.64 -26.61
N ILE A 394 -8.74 4.20 -27.42
CA ILE A 394 -8.99 3.46 -28.66
C ILE A 394 -9.77 2.17 -28.38
N LEU A 395 -9.38 1.41 -27.34
CA LEU A 395 -10.15 0.25 -26.89
C LEU A 395 -11.60 0.62 -26.58
N SER A 396 -11.83 1.70 -25.84
CA SER A 396 -13.17 2.16 -25.48
C SER A 396 -14.04 2.62 -26.67
N ARG A 397 -13.46 2.79 -27.87
CA ARG A 397 -14.17 3.12 -29.12
C ARG A 397 -14.45 1.91 -29.99
N HIS A 398 -13.51 0.97 -30.08
CA HIS A 398 -13.62 -0.17 -30.99
C HIS A 398 -14.16 -1.46 -30.35
N LEU A 399 -14.16 -1.56 -29.02
CA LEU A 399 -14.75 -2.71 -28.34
C LEU A 399 -16.28 -2.67 -28.36
N ARG A 400 -16.90 -3.84 -28.56
CA ARG A 400 -18.35 -4.03 -28.68
C ARG A 400 -18.89 -4.69 -27.41
N PRO A 401 -19.38 -3.90 -26.42
CA PRO A 401 -19.76 -4.41 -25.10
C PRO A 401 -20.91 -5.41 -25.12
N GLU A 402 -21.67 -5.48 -26.22
CA GLU A 402 -22.74 -6.47 -26.42
C GLU A 402 -22.17 -7.90 -26.46
N SER A 403 -20.93 -8.05 -26.93
CA SER A 403 -20.24 -9.34 -27.06
C SER A 403 -19.10 -9.52 -26.05
N LEU A 404 -18.47 -8.43 -25.61
CA LEU A 404 -17.34 -8.47 -24.68
C LEU A 404 -17.77 -8.82 -23.27
N LYS A 405 -17.13 -9.83 -22.66
CA LYS A 405 -17.43 -10.28 -21.30
C LYS A 405 -16.49 -9.69 -20.27
N LEU A 406 -15.22 -9.49 -20.64
CA LEU A 406 -14.17 -9.06 -19.72
C LEU A 406 -13.24 -8.01 -20.36
N LEU A 407 -13.02 -6.91 -19.66
CA LEU A 407 -11.95 -5.96 -19.96
C LEU A 407 -11.11 -5.74 -18.70
N VAL A 408 -9.84 -6.12 -18.77
CA VAL A 408 -8.87 -5.88 -17.70
C VAL A 408 -7.88 -4.83 -18.15
N PHE A 409 -7.74 -3.77 -17.37
CA PHE A 409 -6.63 -2.83 -17.48
C PHE A 409 -5.56 -3.17 -16.45
N PHE A 410 -4.31 -3.32 -16.89
CA PHE A 410 -3.19 -3.32 -15.95
C PHE A 410 -2.81 -1.88 -15.64
N SER A 411 -3.22 -1.46 -14.45
CA SER A 411 -2.88 -0.19 -13.84
C SER A 411 -1.69 -0.37 -12.88
N SER A 412 -1.42 0.60 -11.99
CA SER A 412 -0.34 0.51 -11.01
C SER A 412 -0.64 1.26 -9.73
N VAL A 413 -0.11 0.75 -8.62
CA VAL A 413 -0.07 1.47 -7.33
C VAL A 413 0.59 2.86 -7.43
N ALA A 414 1.45 3.10 -8.43
CA ALA A 414 2.01 4.43 -8.69
C ALA A 414 0.94 5.47 -9.05
N GLY A 415 -0.19 5.07 -9.64
CA GLY A 415 -1.34 5.96 -9.82
C GLY A 415 -1.99 6.31 -8.49
N ARG A 416 -2.17 5.32 -7.61
CA ARG A 416 -2.92 5.50 -6.37
C ARG A 416 -2.12 6.07 -5.21
N TYR A 417 -0.80 5.87 -5.15
CA TYR A 417 0.03 6.34 -4.02
C TYR A 417 1.19 7.23 -4.46
N GLY A 418 1.33 7.45 -5.77
CA GLY A 418 2.49 8.13 -6.33
C GLY A 418 3.74 7.26 -6.24
N ASN A 419 4.73 7.59 -7.07
CA ASN A 419 6.06 7.06 -6.90
C ASN A 419 7.10 8.05 -7.44
N ARG A 420 8.23 8.17 -6.74
CA ARG A 420 9.24 9.18 -7.05
C ARG A 420 9.77 8.95 -8.47
N GLY A 421 9.71 9.96 -9.33
CA GLY A 421 10.13 9.90 -10.72
C GLY A 421 9.09 9.33 -11.69
N GLN A 422 7.86 9.05 -11.23
CA GLN A 422 6.79 8.42 -12.01
C GLN A 422 5.56 9.33 -12.14
N SER A 423 5.78 10.62 -12.35
CA SER A 423 4.73 11.64 -12.42
C SER A 423 3.75 11.40 -13.58
N ASP A 424 4.31 11.13 -14.77
CA ASP A 424 3.58 10.72 -15.97
C ASP A 424 2.91 9.35 -15.85
N TYR A 425 3.62 8.36 -15.33
CA TYR A 425 3.09 7.00 -15.19
C TYR A 425 1.96 6.95 -14.17
N GLY A 426 2.10 7.63 -13.03
CA GLY A 426 1.03 7.77 -12.04
C GLY A 426 -0.19 8.47 -12.63
N ALA A 427 0.01 9.59 -13.33
CA ALA A 427 -1.06 10.30 -14.02
C ALA A 427 -1.79 9.43 -15.05
N ALA A 428 -1.04 8.69 -15.87
CA ALA A 428 -1.60 7.82 -16.91
C ALA A 428 -2.46 6.69 -16.34
N ASN A 429 -1.98 6.02 -15.29
CA ASN A 429 -2.70 4.94 -14.63
C ASN A 429 -3.99 5.42 -13.97
N GLU A 430 -4.02 6.63 -13.40
CA GLU A 430 -5.27 7.17 -12.85
C GLU A 430 -6.30 7.53 -13.92
N VAL A 431 -5.88 8.01 -15.10
CA VAL A 431 -6.82 8.18 -16.22
C VAL A 431 -7.43 6.84 -16.63
N VAL A 432 -6.63 5.78 -16.67
CA VAL A 432 -7.10 4.42 -16.97
C VAL A 432 -8.05 3.91 -15.88
N ASN A 433 -7.75 4.15 -14.60
CA ASN A 433 -8.65 3.79 -13.49
C ASN A 433 -10.00 4.50 -13.61
N ARG A 434 -10.02 5.81 -13.92
CA ARG A 434 -11.26 6.56 -14.12
C ARG A 434 -12.04 6.11 -15.35
N LEU A 435 -11.33 5.80 -16.44
CA LEU A 435 -11.96 5.26 -17.64
C LEU A 435 -12.59 3.90 -17.36
N ALA A 436 -11.92 3.02 -16.59
CA ALA A 436 -12.47 1.73 -16.20
C ALA A 436 -13.81 1.87 -15.46
N TRP A 437 -13.92 2.79 -14.50
CA TRP A 437 -15.18 3.10 -13.81
C TRP A 437 -16.28 3.60 -14.75
N GLN A 438 -15.96 4.51 -15.68
CA GLN A 438 -16.93 4.98 -16.66
C GLN A 438 -17.40 3.87 -17.60
N LEU A 439 -16.50 2.99 -18.02
CA LEU A 439 -16.85 1.83 -18.86
C LEU A 439 -17.66 0.79 -18.09
N HIS A 440 -17.33 0.52 -16.83
CA HIS A 440 -18.13 -0.35 -15.96
C HIS A 440 -19.59 0.10 -15.93
N LYS A 441 -19.83 1.40 -15.73
CA LYS A 441 -21.19 1.98 -15.74
C LYS A 441 -21.85 1.83 -17.11
N ARG A 442 -21.12 2.15 -18.19
CA ARG A 442 -21.66 2.15 -19.57
C ARG A 442 -21.89 0.75 -20.12
N TRP A 443 -21.17 -0.25 -19.64
CA TRP A 443 -21.17 -1.62 -20.17
C TRP A 443 -21.71 -2.62 -19.14
N PRO A 444 -23.03 -2.64 -18.91
CA PRO A 444 -23.64 -3.42 -17.83
C PRO A 444 -23.47 -4.95 -17.97
N ASN A 445 -23.09 -5.44 -19.15
CA ASN A 445 -22.88 -6.87 -19.40
C ASN A 445 -21.40 -7.27 -19.50
N THR A 446 -20.49 -6.30 -19.32
CA THR A 446 -19.03 -6.52 -19.34
C THR A 446 -18.51 -6.27 -17.94
N ARG A 447 -17.64 -7.16 -17.44
CA ARG A 447 -16.83 -6.83 -16.27
C ARG A 447 -15.63 -6.03 -16.73
N VAL A 448 -15.52 -4.81 -16.19
CA VAL A 448 -14.36 -3.93 -16.40
C VAL A 448 -13.63 -3.84 -15.07
N VAL A 449 -12.33 -4.12 -15.07
CA VAL A 449 -11.50 -4.03 -13.87
C VAL A 449 -10.13 -3.44 -14.20
N ALA A 450 -9.69 -2.48 -13.39
CA ALA A 450 -8.35 -1.92 -13.39
C ALA A 450 -7.58 -2.46 -12.18
N ILE A 451 -6.59 -3.29 -12.46
CA ILE A 451 -5.73 -3.88 -11.44
C ILE A 451 -4.52 -2.98 -11.22
N ASN A 452 -4.46 -2.32 -10.07
CA ASN A 452 -3.35 -1.48 -9.65
C ASN A 452 -2.26 -2.38 -9.07
N TRP A 453 -1.35 -2.84 -9.93
CA TRP A 453 -0.26 -3.72 -9.54
C TRP A 453 0.79 -2.98 -8.70
N GLY A 454 1.14 -3.60 -7.58
CA GLY A 454 2.36 -3.36 -6.83
C GLY A 454 3.61 -3.81 -7.59
N PRO A 455 4.81 -3.61 -7.03
CA PRO A 455 6.04 -4.08 -7.65
C PRO A 455 6.06 -5.61 -7.72
N TRP A 456 6.55 -6.16 -8.82
CA TRP A 456 6.78 -7.60 -8.97
C TRP A 456 8.27 -7.92 -8.77
N ASP A 457 8.57 -9.07 -8.14
CA ASP A 457 9.91 -9.39 -7.65
C ASP A 457 10.93 -9.67 -8.77
N THR A 458 10.57 -10.56 -9.72
CA THR A 458 11.50 -11.07 -10.74
C THR A 458 11.19 -10.61 -12.17
N THR A 459 9.95 -10.20 -12.44
CA THR A 459 9.47 -9.86 -13.79
C THR A 459 8.73 -8.53 -13.75
N GLY A 460 8.99 -7.62 -14.69
CA GLY A 460 8.26 -6.35 -14.75
C GLY A 460 9.14 -5.18 -15.18
N MET A 461 8.61 -3.97 -15.00
CA MET A 461 9.28 -2.72 -15.40
C MET A 461 10.11 -2.09 -14.27
N ALA A 462 9.90 -2.48 -13.01
CA ALA A 462 10.58 -1.86 -11.87
C ALA A 462 12.10 -2.12 -11.89
N SER A 463 12.89 -1.04 -11.87
CA SER A 463 14.35 -1.13 -11.72
C SER A 463 14.76 -1.59 -10.31
N GLU A 464 15.97 -2.10 -10.14
CA GLU A 464 16.51 -2.48 -8.82
C GLU A 464 16.51 -1.31 -7.81
N GLY A 465 16.79 -0.09 -8.27
CA GLY A 465 16.70 1.12 -7.43
C GLY A 465 15.28 1.41 -6.95
N VAL A 466 14.28 1.18 -7.81
CA VAL A 466 12.86 1.33 -7.47
C VAL A 466 12.40 0.23 -6.51
N LYS A 467 12.82 -1.02 -6.71
CA LYS A 467 12.54 -2.13 -5.78
C LYS A 467 13.12 -1.87 -4.38
N ARG A 468 14.32 -1.30 -4.30
CA ARG A 468 14.93 -0.90 -3.02
C ARG A 468 14.10 0.16 -2.30
N GLN A 469 13.65 1.20 -3.01
CA GLN A 469 12.78 2.24 -2.44
C GLN A 469 11.45 1.66 -1.95
N PHE A 470 10.88 0.69 -2.67
CA PHE A 470 9.67 -0.01 -2.23
C PHE A 470 9.89 -0.77 -0.92
N LYS A 471 11.00 -1.51 -0.78
CA LYS A 471 11.35 -2.19 0.47
C LYS A 471 11.56 -1.23 1.64
N GLU A 472 12.25 -0.12 1.42
CA GLU A 472 12.45 0.95 2.43
C GLU A 472 11.12 1.58 2.88
N ARG A 473 10.07 1.46 2.04
CA ARG A 473 8.71 1.95 2.27
C ARG A 473 7.74 0.87 2.79
N GLY A 474 8.24 -0.32 3.13
CA GLY A 474 7.40 -1.44 3.57
C GLY A 474 6.47 -2.00 2.49
N ILE A 475 6.69 -1.66 1.21
CA ILE A 475 5.96 -2.24 0.08
C ILE A 475 6.64 -3.55 -0.31
N ILE A 476 5.87 -4.64 -0.25
CA ILE A 476 6.38 -6.00 -0.47
C ILE A 476 6.27 -6.34 -1.97
N PRO A 477 7.39 -6.69 -2.63
CA PRO A 477 7.35 -7.17 -4.01
C PRO A 477 6.53 -8.45 -4.14
N ILE A 478 5.64 -8.48 -5.13
CA ILE A 478 4.75 -9.58 -5.47
C ILE A 478 5.58 -10.70 -6.11
N PRO A 479 5.63 -11.90 -5.51
CA PRO A 479 6.21 -13.07 -6.16
C PRO A 479 5.48 -13.41 -7.45
N LEU A 480 6.20 -13.89 -8.47
CA LEU A 480 5.62 -14.16 -9.79
C LEU A 480 4.42 -15.10 -9.75
N GLU A 481 4.54 -16.19 -8.99
CA GLU A 481 3.48 -17.20 -8.84
C GLU A 481 2.26 -16.64 -8.12
N ALA A 482 2.48 -15.93 -6.99
CA ALA A 482 1.40 -15.28 -6.24
C ALA A 482 0.64 -14.24 -7.08
N GLY A 483 1.34 -13.45 -7.91
CA GLY A 483 0.72 -12.48 -8.80
C GLY A 483 -0.14 -13.14 -9.90
N ARG A 484 0.32 -14.27 -10.45
CA ARG A 484 -0.45 -15.07 -11.41
C ARG A 484 -1.67 -15.71 -10.77
N GLU A 485 -1.51 -16.31 -9.59
CA GLU A 485 -2.60 -16.90 -8.82
C GLU A 485 -3.66 -15.85 -8.46
N PHE A 486 -3.23 -14.70 -7.94
CA PHE A 486 -4.13 -13.57 -7.67
C PHE A 486 -4.91 -13.17 -8.91
N PHE A 487 -4.25 -13.05 -10.07
CA PHE A 487 -4.94 -12.69 -11.30
C PHE A 487 -6.03 -13.69 -11.67
N VAL A 488 -5.73 -15.00 -11.64
CA VAL A 488 -6.72 -16.05 -11.93
C VAL A 488 -7.87 -16.01 -10.93
N ARG A 489 -7.57 -15.88 -9.63
CA ARG A 489 -8.60 -15.79 -8.58
C ARG A 489 -9.46 -14.54 -8.72
N GLU A 490 -8.86 -13.39 -9.04
CA GLU A 490 -9.59 -12.15 -9.31
C GLU A 490 -10.52 -12.33 -10.52
N LEU A 491 -10.09 -13.02 -11.58
CA LEU A 491 -10.96 -13.33 -12.72
C LEU A 491 -12.15 -14.21 -12.32
N CYS A 492 -11.93 -15.26 -11.52
CA CYS A 492 -12.97 -16.22 -11.17
C CYS A 492 -13.91 -15.74 -10.05
N PHE A 493 -13.39 -15.01 -9.06
CA PHE A 493 -14.07 -14.75 -7.78
C PHE A 493 -14.23 -13.26 -7.46
N GLY A 494 -13.63 -12.37 -8.25
CA GLY A 494 -13.75 -10.93 -8.04
C GLY A 494 -15.14 -10.39 -8.42
N ARG A 495 -15.62 -9.40 -7.68
CA ARG A 495 -16.97 -8.87 -7.88
C ARG A 495 -17.01 -7.93 -9.08
N LYS A 496 -18.14 -7.88 -9.79
CA LYS A 496 -18.28 -6.97 -10.93
C LYS A 496 -18.18 -5.50 -10.50
N GLN A 497 -18.71 -5.16 -9.31
CA GLN A 497 -18.71 -3.79 -8.78
C GLN A 497 -17.31 -3.31 -8.35
N GLU A 498 -16.37 -4.23 -8.15
CA GLU A 498 -14.98 -3.93 -7.76
C GLU A 498 -14.15 -3.58 -9.00
N THR A 499 -14.40 -2.39 -9.56
CA THR A 499 -13.76 -1.95 -10.82
C THR A 499 -12.30 -1.53 -10.64
N GLU A 500 -11.89 -1.13 -9.44
CA GLU A 500 -10.54 -0.68 -9.15
C GLU A 500 -9.99 -1.46 -7.95
N VAL A 501 -9.03 -2.34 -8.22
CA VAL A 501 -8.46 -3.26 -7.22
C VAL A 501 -6.98 -3.00 -7.07
N ILE A 502 -6.44 -3.25 -5.88
CA ILE A 502 -5.02 -3.09 -5.58
C ILE A 502 -4.43 -4.47 -5.34
N ALA A 503 -3.44 -4.83 -6.14
CA ALA A 503 -2.78 -6.11 -6.05
C ALA A 503 -1.38 -5.89 -5.49
N GLY A 504 -1.15 -6.27 -4.24
CA GLY A 504 0.13 -6.13 -3.55
C GLY A 504 -0.01 -5.63 -2.12
N GLU A 505 0.99 -5.93 -1.31
CA GLU A 505 1.02 -5.59 0.11
C GLU A 505 1.92 -4.36 0.35
N GLY A 506 1.43 -3.44 1.18
CA GLY A 506 2.15 -2.23 1.56
C GLY A 506 1.33 -1.40 2.55
N PRO A 507 1.95 -0.42 3.23
CA PRO A 507 1.28 0.42 4.22
C PRO A 507 0.49 1.55 3.52
N TRP A 508 -0.36 1.14 2.58
CA TRP A 508 -1.11 1.99 1.67
C TRP A 508 -1.88 3.12 2.36
N GLU A 509 -2.59 2.79 3.43
CA GLU A 509 -3.39 3.73 4.21
C GLU A 509 -2.51 4.62 5.10
N ALA A 510 -1.44 4.07 5.68
CA ALA A 510 -0.53 4.83 6.53
C ALA A 510 0.17 5.93 5.73
N TYR A 511 0.50 5.71 4.46
CA TYR A 511 1.06 6.74 3.59
C TYR A 511 0.11 7.92 3.38
N GLU A 512 -1.16 7.67 3.10
CA GLU A 512 -2.16 8.73 2.93
C GLU A 512 -2.47 9.44 4.25
N ALA A 513 -2.41 8.73 5.39
CA ALA A 513 -2.58 9.30 6.72
C ALA A 513 -1.41 10.21 7.12
N GLU A 514 -0.16 9.73 6.99
CA GLU A 514 1.05 10.47 7.37
C GLU A 514 1.19 11.78 6.60
N HIS A 515 0.95 11.77 5.29
CA HIS A 515 0.99 12.99 4.48
C HIS A 515 -0.21 13.92 4.73
N GLY A 516 -1.28 13.40 5.35
CA GLY A 516 -2.46 14.15 5.77
C GLY A 516 -2.37 14.76 7.17
N GLU A 517 -1.39 14.38 8.00
CA GLU A 517 -1.22 14.92 9.35
C GLU A 517 -0.56 16.32 9.37
N SER A 518 -1.05 17.21 10.23
CA SER A 518 -0.44 18.53 10.45
C SER A 518 0.81 18.39 11.31
N GLN A 519 1.95 18.97 10.87
CA GLN A 519 3.15 19.07 11.70
C GLN A 519 2.93 19.89 13.00
N ASN A 520 1.90 20.75 13.04
CA ASN A 520 1.51 21.51 14.24
C ASN A 520 0.59 20.72 15.20
N SER A 521 0.11 19.53 14.82
CA SER A 521 -0.73 18.68 15.70
C SER A 521 0.06 17.87 16.72
N LYS A 522 1.40 17.94 16.72
CA LYS A 522 2.24 17.36 17.78
C LYS A 522 2.09 18.07 19.14
N VAL A 523 1.41 19.21 19.18
CA VAL A 523 1.13 19.96 20.41
C VAL A 523 -0.34 20.38 20.41
N LYS A 524 -1.26 19.44 20.70
CA LYS A 524 -2.63 19.65 21.26
C LYS A 524 -3.55 18.43 21.11
N SER A 525 -3.05 17.19 21.22
CA SER A 525 -3.91 16.04 21.54
C SER A 525 -4.18 15.97 23.05
N GLN A 526 -4.82 17.01 23.59
CA GLN A 526 -5.50 16.95 24.87
C GLN A 526 -6.88 17.57 24.70
N ASN A 527 -7.90 16.78 25.01
CA ASN A 527 -9.33 17.08 25.06
C ASN A 527 -10.13 16.91 23.77
N ILE A 528 -10.55 15.67 23.51
CA ILE A 528 -11.87 15.39 22.93
C ILE A 528 -12.62 14.53 23.96
N ASN A 529 -13.51 15.17 24.72
CA ASN A 529 -14.47 14.51 25.62
C ASN A 529 -15.81 14.35 24.89
N SER A 530 -16.07 13.15 24.40
CA SER A 530 -17.38 12.47 24.42
C SER A 530 -17.12 10.98 24.15
N PRO A 531 -17.69 10.04 24.93
CA PRO A 531 -17.09 8.74 25.18
C PRO A 531 -17.45 7.73 24.08
N THR A 532 -16.65 7.67 23.03
CA THR A 532 -16.42 6.39 22.36
C THR A 532 -15.31 5.69 23.14
N LEU A 533 -15.66 4.64 23.88
CA LEU A 533 -14.68 3.78 24.57
C LEU A 533 -13.55 3.40 23.60
N PRO A 534 -12.28 3.42 24.01
CA PRO A 534 -11.16 3.01 23.16
C PRO A 534 -11.41 1.61 22.61
N SER A 535 -11.30 1.48 21.28
CA SER A 535 -11.42 0.19 20.59
C SER A 535 -10.08 -0.54 20.70
N PHE A 536 -10.04 -1.65 21.44
CA PHE A 536 -8.82 -2.45 21.59
C PHE A 536 -8.73 -3.53 20.51
N PRO A 537 -7.54 -3.86 19.99
CA PRO A 537 -7.38 -4.76 18.84
C PRO A 537 -7.94 -6.18 19.09
N LEU A 538 -7.72 -6.73 20.28
CA LEU A 538 -8.04 -8.12 20.58
C LEU A 538 -9.47 -8.28 21.10
N LEU A 539 -10.00 -7.30 21.85
CA LEU A 539 -11.30 -7.45 22.50
C LEU A 539 -12.48 -7.53 21.51
N PRO A 540 -13.24 -8.65 21.48
CA PRO A 540 -14.38 -8.81 20.58
C PRO A 540 -15.66 -8.13 21.12
N SER A 541 -15.69 -7.80 22.42
CA SER A 541 -16.83 -7.17 23.09
C SER A 541 -16.38 -6.51 24.40
N GLN A 542 -17.26 -5.70 24.99
CA GLN A 542 -16.99 -5.02 26.26
C GLN A 542 -17.01 -6.00 27.44
N PRO A 543 -16.11 -5.83 28.43
CA PRO A 543 -16.16 -6.61 29.67
C PRO A 543 -17.46 -6.37 30.47
N GLU A 544 -17.99 -7.42 31.10
CA GLU A 544 -19.23 -7.38 31.88
C GLU A 544 -18.94 -7.37 33.39
N LEU A 545 -19.51 -6.42 34.13
CA LEU A 545 -19.46 -6.38 35.59
C LEU A 545 -20.47 -7.38 36.20
N GLN A 546 -19.97 -8.30 37.03
CA GLN A 546 -20.79 -9.28 37.73
C GLN A 546 -21.27 -8.74 39.09
N PRO A 547 -22.40 -9.26 39.64
CA PRO A 547 -22.95 -8.82 40.93
C PRO A 547 -21.99 -8.92 42.12
N ASN A 548 -20.97 -9.78 42.04
CA ASN A 548 -19.95 -9.97 43.09
C ASN A 548 -18.75 -9.01 42.96
N GLY A 549 -18.81 -8.02 42.05
CA GLY A 549 -17.75 -7.04 41.81
C GLY A 549 -16.57 -7.54 40.95
N THR A 550 -16.68 -8.74 40.38
CA THR A 550 -15.71 -9.25 39.40
C THR A 550 -16.14 -8.81 38.00
N VAL A 551 -15.20 -8.40 37.16
CA VAL A 551 -15.43 -8.12 35.75
C VAL A 551 -15.06 -9.35 34.93
N THR A 552 -15.82 -9.68 33.89
CA THR A 552 -15.58 -10.87 33.08
C THR A 552 -15.72 -10.61 31.58
N LEU A 553 -14.95 -11.32 30.76
CA LEU A 553 -15.11 -11.35 29.31
C LEU A 553 -14.98 -12.80 28.83
N LYS A 554 -15.85 -13.23 27.92
CA LYS A 554 -15.79 -14.58 27.33
C LYS A 554 -15.12 -14.49 25.96
N HIS A 555 -14.25 -15.45 25.66
CA HIS A 555 -13.62 -15.56 24.34
C HIS A 555 -13.44 -17.02 23.94
N THR A 556 -13.42 -17.28 22.63
CA THR A 556 -13.03 -18.59 22.07
C THR A 556 -11.84 -18.36 21.17
N PHE A 557 -10.67 -18.85 21.59
CA PHE A 557 -9.46 -18.80 20.77
C PHE A 557 -9.54 -19.81 19.63
N SER A 558 -9.31 -19.38 18.40
CA SER A 558 -9.30 -20.20 17.19
C SER A 558 -8.44 -19.53 16.12
N LEU A 559 -8.05 -20.25 15.07
CA LEU A 559 -7.26 -19.64 13.99
C LEU A 559 -8.06 -18.65 13.15
N SER A 560 -9.40 -18.72 13.14
CA SER A 560 -10.22 -17.71 12.47
C SER A 560 -10.36 -16.44 13.30
N SER A 561 -10.46 -16.57 14.62
CA SER A 561 -10.57 -15.45 15.55
C SER A 561 -9.23 -14.77 15.85
N ASP A 562 -8.17 -15.57 15.94
CA ASP A 562 -6.86 -15.20 16.46
C ASP A 562 -5.77 -15.80 15.54
N PRO A 563 -5.72 -15.36 14.26
CA PRO A 563 -4.90 -16.00 13.23
C PRO A 563 -3.40 -15.93 13.49
N TYR A 564 -2.94 -14.98 14.32
CA TYR A 564 -1.55 -14.91 14.76
C TYR A 564 -1.08 -16.18 15.49
N LEU A 565 -1.98 -16.96 16.08
CA LEU A 565 -1.63 -18.20 16.76
C LEU A 565 -1.08 -19.28 15.81
N ALA A 566 -1.35 -19.18 14.50
CA ALA A 566 -0.75 -20.06 13.50
C ALA A 566 0.79 -19.91 13.45
N ASP A 567 1.31 -18.75 13.83
CA ASP A 567 2.74 -18.43 13.82
C ASP A 567 3.41 -18.63 15.19
N HIS A 568 2.68 -19.16 16.18
CA HIS A 568 3.22 -19.55 17.47
C HIS A 568 2.78 -20.98 17.80
N CYS A 569 3.47 -21.95 17.19
CA CYS A 569 3.17 -23.36 17.30
C CYS A 569 4.24 -24.12 18.11
N LEU A 570 3.81 -24.92 19.07
CA LEU A 570 4.67 -25.87 19.78
C LEU A 570 4.32 -27.27 19.29
N ASP A 571 5.27 -27.96 18.65
CA ASP A 571 5.04 -29.27 18.03
C ASP A 571 3.88 -29.28 17.02
N GLY A 572 3.84 -28.25 16.17
CA GLY A 572 2.77 -28.07 15.17
C GLY A 572 1.39 -27.72 15.77
N LYS A 573 1.30 -27.48 17.08
CA LYS A 573 0.05 -27.08 17.74
C LYS A 573 0.07 -25.60 18.08
N PRO A 574 -0.92 -24.80 17.63
CA PRO A 574 -1.04 -23.40 18.04
C PRO A 574 -1.20 -23.27 19.56
N VAL A 575 -0.38 -22.40 20.17
CA VAL A 575 -0.39 -22.12 21.61
C VAL A 575 -0.46 -20.62 21.83
N LEU A 576 -1.25 -20.15 22.81
CA LEU A 576 -1.23 -18.74 23.21
C LEU A 576 0.10 -18.42 23.92
N PRO A 577 0.99 -17.56 23.36
CA PRO A 577 2.19 -17.14 24.06
C PRO A 577 1.84 -16.35 25.32
N ALA A 578 2.73 -16.39 26.32
CA ALA A 578 2.57 -15.58 27.53
C ALA A 578 2.48 -14.08 27.23
N ALA A 579 3.23 -13.60 26.23
CA ALA A 579 3.16 -12.22 25.75
C ALA A 579 1.81 -11.88 25.12
N GLY A 580 1.20 -12.81 24.38
CA GLY A 580 -0.16 -12.65 23.85
C GLY A 580 -1.22 -12.68 24.95
N ALA A 581 -1.09 -13.57 25.93
CA ALA A 581 -1.98 -13.61 27.10
C ALA A 581 -1.90 -12.32 27.93
N LEU A 582 -0.71 -11.72 28.04
CA LEU A 582 -0.50 -10.43 28.68
C LEU A 582 -1.34 -9.35 28.00
N GLU A 583 -1.21 -9.19 26.68
CA GLU A 583 -1.90 -8.11 25.98
C GLU A 583 -3.42 -8.28 26.03
N TRP A 584 -3.93 -9.50 25.84
CA TRP A 584 -5.34 -9.81 26.05
C TRP A 584 -5.86 -9.37 27.42
N MET A 585 -5.10 -9.67 28.49
CA MET A 585 -5.47 -9.24 29.84
C MET A 585 -5.29 -7.73 30.04
N ALA A 586 -4.29 -7.11 29.42
CA ALA A 586 -4.05 -5.67 29.51
C ALA A 586 -5.19 -4.87 28.87
N GLU A 587 -5.62 -5.25 27.66
CA GLU A 587 -6.76 -4.64 26.98
C GLU A 587 -8.05 -4.86 27.80
N PHE A 588 -8.27 -6.09 28.29
CA PHE A 588 -9.41 -6.42 29.14
C PHE A 588 -9.48 -5.53 30.39
N VAL A 589 -8.34 -5.33 31.06
CA VAL A 589 -8.23 -4.44 32.23
C VAL A 589 -8.44 -2.99 31.82
N GLN A 590 -7.81 -2.53 30.74
CA GLN A 590 -7.94 -1.15 30.28
C GLN A 590 -9.38 -0.79 29.87
N ALA A 591 -10.11 -1.73 29.27
CA ALA A 591 -11.53 -1.58 28.93
C ALA A 591 -12.44 -1.57 30.17
N ALA A 592 -12.11 -2.39 31.18
CA ALA A 592 -12.88 -2.48 32.42
C ALA A 592 -12.68 -1.28 33.37
N TRP A 593 -11.53 -0.60 33.29
CA TRP A 593 -11.17 0.58 34.09
C TRP A 593 -10.66 1.74 33.18
N PRO A 594 -11.54 2.33 32.35
CA PRO A 594 -11.13 3.26 31.28
C PRO A 594 -10.52 4.58 31.77
N GLU A 595 -10.81 4.99 33.01
CA GLU A 595 -10.29 6.23 33.62
C GLU A 595 -8.82 6.14 34.05
N TRP A 596 -8.23 4.95 33.97
CA TRP A 596 -6.85 4.69 34.40
C TRP A 596 -5.97 4.29 33.22
N ILE A 597 -4.65 4.33 33.38
CA ILE A 597 -3.68 3.83 32.39
C ILE A 597 -3.06 2.54 32.91
N VAL A 598 -3.18 1.45 32.15
CA VAL A 598 -2.43 0.22 32.43
C VAL A 598 -0.93 0.49 32.16
N SER A 599 -0.18 0.67 33.25
CA SER A 599 1.22 1.13 33.23
C SER A 599 2.23 0.01 33.42
N GLU A 600 1.88 -0.98 34.24
CA GLU A 600 2.79 -2.02 34.70
C GLU A 600 2.04 -3.35 34.90
N VAL A 601 2.69 -4.46 34.54
CA VAL A 601 2.24 -5.83 34.80
C VAL A 601 3.24 -6.49 35.74
N ARG A 602 2.76 -7.12 36.81
CA ARG A 602 3.56 -7.83 37.80
C ARG A 602 3.13 -9.29 37.91
N ASP A 603 4.12 -10.15 38.13
CA ASP A 603 3.92 -11.57 38.45
C ASP A 603 3.02 -12.28 37.42
N LEU A 604 3.24 -12.03 36.13
CA LEU A 604 2.54 -12.78 35.08
C LEU A 604 3.03 -14.23 35.10
N ARG A 605 2.18 -15.15 35.51
CA ARG A 605 2.48 -16.58 35.63
C ARG A 605 1.82 -17.37 34.52
N VAL A 606 2.60 -18.26 33.90
CA VAL A 606 2.10 -19.33 33.03
C VAL A 606 1.81 -20.54 33.92
N LEU A 607 0.55 -20.70 34.33
CA LEU A 607 0.13 -21.80 35.22
C LEU A 607 -0.14 -23.07 34.42
N ARG A 608 -0.69 -22.90 33.20
CA ARG A 608 -0.93 -23.97 32.24
C ARG A 608 -0.96 -23.38 30.84
N GLY A 609 -0.27 -24.02 29.89
CA GLY A 609 -0.33 -23.62 28.49
C GLY A 609 -1.74 -23.76 27.91
N LEU A 610 -2.15 -22.77 27.12
CA LEU A 610 -3.41 -22.78 26.39
C LEU A 610 -3.14 -23.20 24.94
N VAL A 611 -3.50 -24.44 24.61
CA VAL A 611 -3.28 -25.09 23.31
C VAL A 611 -4.60 -25.19 22.53
N LEU A 612 -4.57 -24.94 21.23
CA LEU A 612 -5.71 -25.17 20.34
C LEU A 612 -5.70 -26.63 19.85
N GLU A 613 -6.60 -27.45 20.38
CA GLU A 613 -6.63 -28.90 20.10
C GLU A 613 -7.57 -29.29 18.94
N SER A 614 -8.42 -28.38 18.46
CA SER A 614 -9.39 -28.62 17.38
C SER A 614 -9.79 -27.34 16.67
N GLU A 615 -10.38 -27.47 15.48
CA GLU A 615 -10.94 -26.35 14.71
C GLU A 615 -12.05 -25.58 15.46
N ALA A 616 -12.74 -26.24 16.41
CA ALA A 616 -13.76 -25.60 17.25
C ALA A 616 -13.22 -24.55 18.24
N GLY A 617 -11.89 -24.46 18.37
CA GLY A 617 -11.22 -23.49 19.24
C GLY A 617 -11.23 -23.85 20.73
N ARG A 618 -10.64 -22.97 21.56
CA ARG A 618 -10.50 -23.10 23.01
C ARG A 618 -11.25 -21.97 23.72
N LYS A 619 -12.34 -22.33 24.43
CA LYS A 619 -13.12 -21.39 25.24
C LYS A 619 -12.38 -20.98 26.50
N VAL A 620 -12.44 -19.69 26.84
CA VAL A 620 -11.89 -19.11 28.06
C VAL A 620 -12.81 -18.04 28.64
N VAL A 621 -12.58 -17.73 29.91
CA VAL A 621 -13.15 -16.54 30.58
C VAL A 621 -12.02 -15.71 31.16
N PHE A 622 -11.96 -14.44 30.78
CA PHE A 622 -11.16 -13.44 31.48
C PHE A 622 -11.89 -13.03 32.75
N LYS A 623 -11.16 -12.92 33.86
CA LYS A 623 -11.68 -12.46 35.15
C LYS A 623 -10.79 -11.36 35.69
N GLY A 624 -11.38 -10.24 36.10
CA GLY A 624 -10.68 -9.09 36.66
C GLY A 624 -11.30 -8.66 37.98
N ARG A 625 -10.47 -8.37 38.99
CA ARG A 625 -10.92 -7.82 40.27
C ARG A 625 -9.95 -6.75 40.77
N ALA A 626 -10.47 -5.55 41.00
CA ALA A 626 -9.75 -4.47 41.65
C ALA A 626 -9.47 -4.78 43.14
N SER A 627 -8.32 -4.34 43.65
CA SER A 627 -8.00 -4.41 45.08
C SER A 627 -8.94 -3.50 45.89
N THR A 628 -9.24 -3.89 47.13
CA THR A 628 -10.03 -3.05 48.06
C THR A 628 -9.25 -1.85 48.61
N HIS A 629 -7.93 -1.85 48.42
CA HIS A 629 -7.04 -0.74 48.77
C HIS A 629 -6.62 -0.07 47.45
N ALA A 630 -7.11 1.14 47.23
CA ALA A 630 -6.69 2.02 46.15
C ALA A 630 -6.06 3.26 46.80
N ASP A 631 -4.91 3.69 46.29
CA ASP A 631 -4.36 5.00 46.63
C ASP A 631 -4.84 6.04 45.58
N ALA A 632 -4.61 7.32 45.83
CA ALA A 632 -5.14 8.38 44.95
C ALA A 632 -4.55 8.36 43.53
N GLU A 633 -3.42 7.67 43.29
CA GLU A 633 -2.66 7.71 42.05
C GLU A 633 -2.42 6.33 41.41
N SER A 634 -2.84 5.26 42.09
CA SER A 634 -2.64 3.88 41.67
C SER A 634 -3.75 2.91 42.13
N LEU A 635 -4.09 2.00 41.23
CA LEU A 635 -5.04 0.92 41.46
C LEU A 635 -4.41 -0.40 41.03
N GLN A 636 -4.52 -1.44 41.86
CA GLN A 636 -4.10 -2.79 41.49
C GLN A 636 -5.30 -3.62 41.05
N VAL A 637 -5.19 -4.29 39.91
CA VAL A 637 -6.19 -5.24 39.41
C VAL A 637 -5.55 -6.61 39.26
N THR A 638 -6.13 -7.63 39.87
CA THR A 638 -5.78 -9.02 39.57
C THR A 638 -6.59 -9.47 38.35
N ALA A 639 -5.92 -9.95 37.30
CA ALA A 639 -6.58 -10.51 36.13
C ALA A 639 -6.10 -11.94 35.81
N GLU A 640 -7.02 -12.76 35.31
CA GLU A 640 -6.81 -14.17 35.00
C GLU A 640 -7.48 -14.57 33.68
N ILE A 641 -6.87 -15.50 32.96
CA ILE A 641 -7.53 -16.26 31.87
C ILE A 641 -7.85 -17.65 32.44
N VAL A 642 -9.13 -18.02 32.56
CA VAL A 642 -9.54 -19.28 33.19
C VAL A 642 -10.28 -20.22 32.24
N ASP A 643 -10.16 -21.51 32.53
CA ASP A 643 -11.00 -22.55 31.94
C ASP A 643 -12.44 -22.40 32.44
N PRO A 644 -13.45 -22.24 31.57
CA PRO A 644 -14.84 -22.01 31.97
C PRO A 644 -15.44 -23.19 32.73
N ASP A 645 -15.02 -24.41 32.42
CA ASP A 645 -15.64 -25.63 32.95
C ASP A 645 -15.04 -26.01 34.30
N ARG A 646 -13.72 -25.85 34.44
CA ARG A 646 -12.98 -26.23 35.65
C ARG A 646 -12.72 -25.06 36.60
N ASN A 647 -12.86 -23.83 36.13
CA ASN A 647 -12.51 -22.61 36.85
C ASN A 647 -11.04 -22.59 37.35
N ILE A 648 -10.13 -23.15 36.54
CA ILE A 648 -8.69 -23.19 36.80
C ILE A 648 -7.99 -22.19 35.86
N PRO A 649 -7.10 -21.32 36.35
CA PRO A 649 -6.40 -20.34 35.52
C PRO A 649 -5.31 -20.97 34.63
N PHE A 650 -5.25 -20.52 33.38
CA PHE A 650 -4.13 -20.71 32.46
C PHE A 650 -3.02 -19.68 32.73
N TYR A 651 -3.42 -18.41 32.88
CA TYR A 651 -2.54 -17.27 33.16
C TYR A 651 -3.13 -16.42 34.28
N ARG A 652 -2.26 -15.80 35.07
CA ARG A 652 -2.61 -14.82 36.12
C ARG A 652 -1.56 -13.72 36.16
N ALA A 653 -1.99 -12.48 36.35
CA ALA A 653 -1.10 -11.35 36.59
C ALA A 653 -1.75 -10.27 37.47
N PHE A 654 -0.93 -9.36 38.00
CA PHE A 654 -1.36 -8.13 38.64
C PHE A 654 -1.06 -6.93 37.75
N PHE A 655 -2.08 -6.16 37.41
CA PHE A 655 -1.98 -4.95 36.63
C PHE A 655 -1.96 -3.75 37.56
N ILE A 656 -1.00 -2.85 37.38
CA ILE A 656 -0.89 -1.59 38.12
C ILE A 656 -1.33 -0.47 37.20
N LEU A 657 -2.46 0.11 37.56
CA LEU A 657 -3.15 1.17 36.87
C LEU A 657 -2.72 2.49 37.51
N ARG A 658 -2.37 3.50 36.70
CA ARG A 658 -1.89 4.81 37.17
C ARG A 658 -2.50 5.94 36.33
N THR A 659 -2.34 7.18 36.79
CA THR A 659 -2.70 8.38 36.01
C THR A 659 -1.63 8.78 34.97
N HIS A 660 -0.43 8.20 35.06
CA HIS A 660 0.70 8.43 34.17
C HIS A 660 1.56 7.16 34.01
N LEU A 661 2.36 7.10 32.94
CA LEU A 661 3.30 6.01 32.71
C LEU A 661 4.50 6.07 33.67
N GLY A 662 5.15 4.93 33.87
CA GLY A 662 6.26 4.81 34.82
C GLY A 662 7.56 5.47 34.34
N GLU A 663 8.47 5.71 35.28
CA GLU A 663 9.81 6.23 34.98
C GLU A 663 10.70 5.17 34.30
N ALA A 664 11.52 5.65 33.36
CA ALA A 664 12.49 4.83 32.65
C ALA A 664 13.68 4.44 33.56
N PRO A 665 14.12 3.17 33.55
CA PRO A 665 15.33 2.76 34.24
C PRO A 665 16.58 3.27 33.49
N SER A 666 17.75 3.14 34.12
CA SER A 666 19.02 3.33 33.41
C SER A 666 19.19 2.26 32.33
N VAL A 667 19.63 2.67 31.14
CA VAL A 667 19.94 1.75 30.03
C VAL A 667 21.16 0.90 30.40
N PRO A 668 21.10 -0.44 30.27
CA PRO A 668 22.26 -1.30 30.47
C PRO A 668 23.38 -0.98 29.47
N SER A 669 24.64 -1.08 29.91
CA SER A 669 25.79 -1.00 29.00
C SER A 669 25.71 -2.11 27.95
N LEU A 670 26.09 -1.80 26.71
CA LEU A 670 26.26 -2.78 25.64
C LEU A 670 27.32 -3.83 26.01
N LEU A 671 27.16 -5.04 25.46
CA LEU A 671 28.14 -6.11 25.63
C LEU A 671 29.44 -5.75 24.90
N GLY A 672 30.57 -5.84 25.61
CA GLY A 672 31.88 -5.38 25.09
C GLY A 672 32.53 -6.32 24.05
N SER A 673 32.18 -7.60 24.05
CA SER A 673 32.61 -8.60 23.05
C SER A 673 31.72 -9.85 23.08
N GLY A 674 31.56 -10.50 21.92
CA GLY A 674 30.74 -11.71 21.77
C GLY A 674 30.74 -12.21 20.33
N THR A 675 29.81 -13.09 20.02
CA THR A 675 29.63 -13.66 18.68
C THR A 675 28.37 -13.13 18.04
N ASP A 676 28.48 -12.63 16.81
CA ASP A 676 27.34 -12.23 15.99
C ASP A 676 26.60 -13.48 15.51
N LEU A 677 25.28 -13.41 15.43
CA LEU A 677 24.45 -14.52 14.94
C LEU A 677 23.52 -14.04 13.84
N ASP A 678 23.50 -14.76 12.72
CA ASP A 678 22.51 -14.54 11.67
C ASP A 678 21.10 -14.81 12.19
N THR A 679 20.20 -13.84 12.05
CA THR A 679 18.81 -13.97 12.52
C THR A 679 18.07 -15.07 11.78
N GLY A 680 18.36 -15.27 10.49
CA GLY A 680 17.82 -16.38 9.72
C GLY A 680 18.22 -17.74 10.30
N THR A 681 19.48 -17.90 10.69
CA THR A 681 19.96 -19.09 11.40
C THR A 681 19.29 -19.27 12.76
N ALA A 682 19.14 -18.19 13.55
CA ALA A 682 18.43 -18.27 14.83
C ALA A 682 16.98 -18.77 14.66
N TYR A 683 16.26 -18.22 13.67
CA TYR A 683 14.88 -18.64 13.38
C TYR A 683 14.76 -20.04 12.79
N ARG A 684 15.74 -20.50 11.99
CA ARG A 684 15.73 -21.84 11.39
C ARG A 684 16.21 -22.96 12.33
N GLU A 685 17.17 -22.68 13.21
CA GLU A 685 17.87 -23.73 13.97
C GLU A 685 17.52 -23.77 15.47
N TYR A 686 17.01 -22.66 16.02
CA TYR A 686 16.78 -22.52 17.46
C TYR A 686 15.33 -22.22 17.83
N LEU A 687 14.57 -21.51 16.99
CA LEU A 687 13.24 -21.01 17.31
C LEU A 687 12.15 -21.74 16.50
N PHE A 688 10.92 -21.70 17.00
CA PHE A 688 9.72 -22.30 16.39
C PHE A 688 8.73 -21.25 15.85
N HIS A 689 9.14 -19.98 15.82
CA HIS A 689 8.26 -18.84 15.59
C HIS A 689 8.05 -18.62 14.08
N GLY A 690 6.79 -18.57 13.67
CA GLY A 690 6.37 -18.24 12.31
C GLY A 690 6.46 -16.74 12.01
N PRO A 691 6.25 -16.32 10.75
CA PRO A 691 6.56 -14.98 10.27
C PRO A 691 6.07 -13.80 11.12
N LYS A 692 4.87 -13.87 11.71
CA LYS A 692 4.32 -12.76 12.54
C LYS A 692 5.10 -12.50 13.83
N PHE A 693 5.86 -13.48 14.31
CA PHE A 693 6.71 -13.40 15.50
C PHE A 693 8.20 -13.23 15.14
N GLN A 694 8.57 -13.22 13.85
CA GLN A 694 9.95 -13.05 13.40
C GLN A 694 10.37 -11.58 13.36
N LEU A 695 10.46 -10.95 14.53
CA LEU A 695 10.68 -9.51 14.67
C LEU A 695 12.14 -9.10 14.87
N MET A 696 13.07 -10.05 15.02
CA MET A 696 14.51 -9.74 15.16
C MET A 696 15.13 -9.39 13.80
N THR A 697 15.66 -8.18 13.68
CA THR A 697 16.36 -7.71 12.47
C THR A 697 17.86 -7.98 12.52
N SER A 698 18.45 -8.01 13.71
CA SER A 698 19.85 -8.40 13.91
C SER A 698 20.09 -8.91 15.33
N ILE A 699 21.05 -9.85 15.48
CA ILE A 699 21.58 -10.28 16.77
C ILE A 699 23.05 -9.87 16.77
N ASP A 700 23.29 -8.69 17.37
CA ASP A 700 24.52 -7.93 17.26
C ASP A 700 25.64 -8.52 18.14
N CYS A 701 25.31 -9.17 19.26
CA CYS A 701 26.30 -9.76 20.15
C CYS A 701 25.67 -10.81 21.06
N VAL A 702 26.23 -12.02 21.09
CA VAL A 702 25.88 -13.08 22.04
C VAL A 702 27.09 -13.45 22.90
N ASN A 703 26.94 -13.44 24.23
CA ASN A 703 27.95 -13.95 25.16
C ASN A 703 27.29 -14.48 26.46
N PRO A 704 28.06 -15.02 27.43
CA PRO A 704 27.47 -15.56 28.67
C PRO A 704 26.72 -14.53 29.55
N GLN A 705 26.87 -13.23 29.32
CA GLN A 705 26.18 -12.18 30.07
C GLN A 705 24.82 -11.82 29.44
N GLY A 706 24.60 -12.15 28.16
CA GLY A 706 23.32 -11.93 27.49
C GLY A 706 23.42 -11.74 25.98
N ILE A 707 22.46 -10.99 25.42
CA ILE A 707 22.36 -10.69 23.99
C ILE A 707 22.02 -9.22 23.78
N ASP A 708 22.70 -8.58 22.84
CA ASP A 708 22.26 -7.31 22.23
C ASP A 708 21.68 -7.59 20.84
N ALA A 709 20.48 -7.08 20.56
CA ALA A 709 19.77 -7.32 19.31
C ALA A 709 18.97 -6.08 18.87
N ARG A 710 18.48 -6.12 17.63
CA ARG A 710 17.52 -5.15 17.08
C ARG A 710 16.24 -5.83 16.68
N VAL A 711 15.13 -5.16 16.95
CA VAL A 711 13.79 -5.70 16.78
C VAL A 711 12.85 -4.67 16.16
N MET A 712 11.84 -5.16 15.45
CA MET A 712 10.74 -4.34 14.91
C MET A 712 9.46 -4.51 15.74
N PRO A 713 8.72 -3.44 16.03
CA PRO A 713 7.37 -3.55 16.59
C PRO A 713 6.43 -4.35 15.68
N SER A 714 5.52 -5.10 16.28
CA SER A 714 4.48 -5.82 15.55
C SER A 714 3.30 -4.90 15.19
N LEU A 715 2.61 -5.22 14.11
CA LEU A 715 1.48 -4.43 13.63
C LEU A 715 0.15 -5.16 13.94
N SER A 716 -0.71 -4.52 14.72
CA SER A 716 -1.97 -5.13 15.22
C SER A 716 -2.90 -5.63 14.13
N TYR A 717 -3.00 -4.89 13.03
CA TYR A 717 -3.83 -5.26 11.88
C TYR A 717 -3.32 -6.51 11.14
N ILE A 718 -2.03 -6.88 11.26
CA ILE A 718 -1.49 -8.12 10.69
C ILE A 718 -1.89 -9.33 11.57
N TRP A 719 -2.03 -9.10 12.87
CA TRP A 719 -2.32 -10.15 13.85
C TRP A 719 -3.81 -10.48 13.97
N VAL A 720 -4.67 -9.47 13.87
CA VAL A 720 -6.14 -9.60 13.96
C VAL A 720 -6.86 -8.70 12.92
N PRO A 721 -6.80 -9.05 11.62
CA PRO A 721 -7.23 -8.16 10.52
C PRO A 721 -8.72 -7.76 10.53
N SER A 722 -9.57 -8.56 11.20
CA SER A 722 -11.03 -8.53 11.08
C SER A 722 -11.75 -7.82 12.22
N ARG A 723 -11.07 -7.41 13.30
CA ARG A 723 -11.77 -7.07 14.56
C ARG A 723 -12.00 -5.60 14.81
N HIS A 724 -11.03 -4.70 14.60
CA HIS A 724 -11.25 -3.25 14.78
C HIS A 724 -10.29 -2.45 13.89
N GLN A 725 -10.82 -1.87 12.81
CA GLN A 725 -10.04 -1.21 11.74
C GLN A 725 -9.75 0.28 12.02
N ASN A 726 -10.15 0.80 13.19
CA ASN A 726 -9.88 2.18 13.62
C ASN A 726 -8.95 2.17 14.85
N HIS A 727 -7.73 2.68 14.67
CA HIS A 727 -6.77 3.08 15.73
C HIS A 727 -6.72 2.19 16.97
N SER A 728 -6.30 0.93 16.81
CA SER A 728 -6.07 0.06 17.94
C SER A 728 -4.57 -0.28 18.00
N HIS A 729 -3.87 0.42 18.89
CA HIS A 729 -2.46 0.19 19.16
C HIS A 729 -2.33 -0.75 20.35
N TRP A 730 -1.29 -1.57 20.34
CA TRP A 730 -0.98 -2.41 21.48
C TRP A 730 -0.76 -1.55 22.74
N LEU A 731 -1.34 -1.95 23.86
CA LEU A 731 -0.89 -1.48 25.16
C LEU A 731 0.49 -2.04 25.43
N PHE A 732 0.65 -3.33 25.20
CA PHE A 732 1.87 -4.10 25.31
C PHE A 732 2.03 -4.92 24.03
N ASP A 733 2.95 -4.52 23.16
CA ASP A 733 3.17 -5.20 21.89
C ASP A 733 3.52 -6.68 22.11
N PRO A 734 2.62 -7.62 21.77
CA PRO A 734 2.77 -9.02 22.15
C PRO A 734 3.91 -9.68 21.40
N GLY A 735 4.15 -9.31 20.13
CA GLY A 735 5.28 -9.83 19.37
C GLY A 735 6.60 -9.29 19.89
N LEU A 736 6.66 -8.01 20.21
CA LEU A 736 7.88 -7.37 20.70
C LEU A 736 8.27 -7.86 22.09
N ILE A 737 7.31 -8.07 22.99
CA ILE A 737 7.56 -8.66 24.32
C ILE A 737 8.06 -10.10 24.19
N ASP A 738 7.55 -10.85 23.22
CA ASP A 738 7.94 -12.23 22.96
C ASP A 738 9.39 -12.37 22.44
N THR A 739 9.98 -11.30 21.90
CA THR A 739 11.40 -11.31 21.49
C THR A 739 12.35 -11.58 22.67
N ALA A 740 12.00 -11.21 23.91
CA ALA A 740 12.84 -11.49 25.07
C ALA A 740 12.89 -13.00 25.41
N PRO A 741 11.76 -13.74 25.49
CA PRO A 741 11.74 -15.20 25.48
C PRO A 741 12.43 -15.85 24.28
N GLN A 742 12.30 -15.30 23.06
CA GLN A 742 13.02 -15.81 21.89
C GLN A 742 14.55 -15.71 22.09
N LEU A 743 15.05 -14.59 22.58
CA LEU A 743 16.47 -14.43 22.90
C LEU A 743 16.92 -15.34 24.05
N ALA A 744 16.05 -15.65 25.01
CA ALA A 744 16.34 -16.65 26.04
C ALA A 744 16.55 -18.05 25.44
N ILE A 745 15.72 -18.44 24.46
CA ILE A 745 15.91 -19.69 23.71
C ILE A 745 17.26 -19.66 22.98
N VAL A 746 17.54 -18.61 22.21
CA VAL A 746 18.80 -18.47 21.47
C VAL A 746 20.01 -18.57 22.42
N TRP A 747 19.98 -17.86 23.53
CA TRP A 747 21.05 -17.86 24.53
C TRP A 747 21.25 -19.27 25.13
N CYS A 748 20.19 -19.94 25.58
CA CYS A 748 20.29 -21.29 26.13
C CYS A 748 20.74 -22.32 25.09
N ARG A 749 20.33 -22.19 23.81
CA ARG A 749 20.75 -23.09 22.74
C ARG A 749 22.26 -23.00 22.50
N ILE A 750 22.81 -21.79 22.57
CA ILE A 750 24.25 -21.55 22.38
C ILE A 750 25.06 -21.92 23.62
N GLN A 751 24.63 -21.51 24.82
CA GLN A 751 25.43 -21.62 26.04
C GLN A 751 25.25 -22.95 26.77
N GLN A 752 24.07 -23.57 26.66
CA GLN A 752 23.69 -24.73 27.47
C GLN A 752 23.13 -25.91 26.65
N ASN A 753 22.92 -25.73 25.34
CA ASN A 753 22.23 -26.67 24.45
C ASN A 753 20.85 -27.11 25.01
N THR A 754 20.11 -26.17 25.59
CA THR A 754 18.74 -26.36 26.09
C THR A 754 17.80 -25.34 25.43
N THR A 755 16.50 -25.56 25.53
CA THR A 755 15.47 -24.58 25.14
C THR A 755 14.79 -24.05 26.39
N ALA A 756 14.69 -22.73 26.51
CA ALA A 756 14.10 -22.04 27.65
C ALA A 756 12.68 -21.57 27.31
N LEU A 757 11.67 -21.99 28.10
CA LEU A 757 10.29 -21.49 27.96
C LEU A 757 9.92 -20.65 29.20
N PRO A 758 9.27 -19.48 29.01
CA PRO A 758 8.95 -18.60 30.12
C PRO A 758 7.86 -19.21 31.01
N SER A 759 8.11 -19.23 32.33
CA SER A 759 7.16 -19.67 33.34
C SER A 759 6.58 -18.49 34.13
N ARG A 760 7.34 -17.40 34.25
CA ARG A 760 6.93 -16.20 34.98
C ARG A 760 7.62 -14.96 34.43
N PHE A 761 6.90 -13.85 34.29
CA PHE A 761 7.46 -12.51 34.12
C PHE A 761 7.30 -11.75 35.44
N GLY A 762 8.42 -11.37 36.06
CA GLY A 762 8.40 -10.67 37.34
C GLY A 762 7.72 -9.30 37.23
N LYS A 763 8.17 -8.48 36.29
CA LYS A 763 7.65 -7.12 36.07
C LYS A 763 7.85 -6.66 34.63
N ILE A 764 6.84 -5.99 34.06
CA ILE A 764 6.88 -5.38 32.73
C ILE A 764 6.31 -3.96 32.85
N VAL A 765 7.01 -2.94 32.35
CA VAL A 765 6.62 -1.52 32.53
C VAL A 765 6.74 -0.73 31.25
N ARG A 766 5.70 0.06 30.96
CA ARG A 766 5.68 1.02 29.86
C ARG A 766 6.21 2.38 30.30
N CYS A 767 7.15 2.92 29.53
CA CYS A 767 7.77 4.22 29.79
C CYS A 767 7.45 5.25 28.69
N ALA A 768 7.28 4.81 27.43
CA ALA A 768 6.98 5.70 26.32
C ALA A 768 5.47 5.95 26.14
N LYS A 769 5.10 7.22 25.88
CA LYS A 769 3.74 7.64 25.51
C LYS A 769 3.48 7.55 24.00
N SER A 770 4.53 7.49 23.18
CA SER A 770 4.46 7.48 21.72
C SER A 770 4.30 6.08 21.16
N LEU A 771 3.73 6.00 19.96
CA LEU A 771 3.60 4.77 19.19
C LEU A 771 4.98 4.20 18.85
N LEU A 772 5.16 2.90 19.10
CA LEU A 772 6.36 2.16 18.71
C LEU A 772 6.19 1.73 17.25
N ASN A 773 6.68 2.53 16.30
CA ASN A 773 6.62 2.23 14.86
C ASN A 773 8.00 2.24 14.19
N LYS A 774 9.06 2.34 14.98
CA LYS A 774 10.46 2.35 14.54
C LYS A 774 11.22 1.15 15.10
N PRO A 775 12.33 0.75 14.47
CA PRO A 775 13.22 -0.26 15.04
C PRO A 775 13.67 0.12 16.46
N LEU A 776 13.77 -0.88 17.33
CA LEU A 776 14.25 -0.75 18.70
C LEU A 776 15.48 -1.62 18.93
N LYS A 777 16.29 -1.24 19.90
CA LYS A 777 17.36 -2.09 20.44
C LYS A 777 16.84 -2.82 21.67
N ILE A 778 17.17 -4.10 21.78
CA ILE A 778 16.90 -4.91 22.96
C ILE A 778 18.23 -5.30 23.62
N ALA A 779 18.37 -4.96 24.89
CA ALA A 779 19.45 -5.41 25.75
C ALA A 779 18.93 -6.52 26.68
N PHE A 780 19.15 -7.78 26.30
CA PHE A 780 18.83 -8.97 27.08
C PHE A 780 20.01 -9.30 28.01
N ARG A 781 19.77 -9.44 29.32
CA ARG A 781 20.81 -9.66 30.33
C ARG A 781 20.46 -10.82 31.25
N VAL A 782 21.35 -11.80 31.32
CA VAL A 782 21.22 -12.95 32.21
C VAL A 782 21.60 -12.55 33.63
N LYS A 783 20.70 -12.82 34.59
CA LYS A 783 20.95 -12.61 36.02
C LYS A 783 21.40 -13.89 36.70
N GLN A 784 20.75 -14.99 36.37
CA GLN A 784 21.04 -16.30 36.92
C GLN A 784 20.74 -17.36 35.86
N ALA A 785 21.63 -18.34 35.72
CA ALA A 785 21.43 -19.48 34.86
C ALA A 785 21.97 -20.73 35.55
N ASP A 786 21.15 -21.79 35.58
CA ASP A 786 21.57 -23.13 35.96
C ASP A 786 21.11 -24.14 34.89
N GLU A 787 21.20 -25.43 35.18
CA GLU A 787 20.85 -26.50 34.21
C GLU A 787 19.35 -26.52 33.87
N TYR A 788 18.48 -26.08 34.79
CA TYR A 788 17.02 -26.22 34.69
C TYR A 788 16.28 -24.89 34.62
N SER A 789 16.95 -23.77 34.90
CA SER A 789 16.32 -22.46 34.98
C SER A 789 17.21 -21.33 34.46
N LEU A 790 16.55 -20.29 33.95
CA LEU A 790 17.16 -19.05 33.51
C LEU A 790 16.34 -17.87 34.05
N VAL A 791 17.02 -16.88 34.62
CA VAL A 791 16.45 -15.60 35.05
C VAL A 791 17.14 -14.46 34.32
N TYR A 792 16.35 -13.58 33.69
CA TYR A 792 16.89 -12.49 32.87
C TYR A 792 16.02 -11.23 32.91
N ASP A 793 16.65 -10.12 32.53
CA ASP A 793 16.03 -8.83 32.27
C ASP A 793 16.16 -8.47 30.78
N ALA A 794 15.24 -7.64 30.27
CA ALA A 794 15.31 -7.09 28.92
C ALA A 794 14.89 -5.62 28.92
N VAL A 795 15.70 -4.76 28.29
CA VAL A 795 15.41 -3.33 28.15
C VAL A 795 15.32 -2.97 26.68
N PHE A 796 14.24 -2.26 26.30
CA PHE A 796 13.99 -1.85 24.92
C PHE A 796 14.22 -0.35 24.78
N THR A 797 15.14 0.05 23.91
CA THR A 797 15.46 1.46 23.65
C THR A 797 15.24 1.86 22.21
N ASP A 798 14.83 3.10 22.00
CA ASP A 798 14.77 3.70 20.67
C ASP A 798 16.16 4.12 20.15
N GLU A 799 16.21 4.70 18.95
CA GLU A 799 17.44 5.18 18.33
C GLU A 799 18.13 6.30 19.15
N ASP A 800 17.34 7.09 19.88
CA ASP A 800 17.81 8.17 20.76
C ASP A 800 18.29 7.65 22.13
N GLY A 801 18.18 6.34 22.38
CA GLY A 801 18.57 5.69 23.62
C GLY A 801 17.56 5.83 24.75
N GLN A 802 16.32 6.26 24.48
CA GLN A 802 15.26 6.34 25.47
C GLN A 802 14.62 4.97 25.68
N VAL A 803 14.39 4.60 26.95
CA VAL A 803 13.72 3.32 27.27
C VAL A 803 12.23 3.43 26.94
N CYS A 804 11.77 2.57 26.04
CA CYS A 804 10.38 2.49 25.64
C CYS A 804 9.55 1.65 26.60
N PHE A 805 10.07 0.48 26.98
CA PHE A 805 9.57 -0.39 28.03
C PHE A 805 10.68 -1.36 28.46
N TYR A 806 10.49 -2.02 29.60
CA TYR A 806 11.45 -2.98 30.12
C TYR A 806 10.76 -4.13 30.84
N ILE A 807 11.46 -5.26 30.91
CA ILE A 807 11.05 -6.52 31.49
C ILE A 807 12.09 -6.92 32.53
N VAL A 808 11.66 -7.31 33.73
CA VAL A 808 12.53 -7.67 34.85
C VAL A 808 12.13 -9.02 35.42
N ASP A 809 13.12 -9.81 35.80
CA ASP A 809 12.98 -11.10 36.47
C ASP A 809 12.06 -12.06 35.69
N VAL A 810 12.33 -12.27 34.40
CA VAL A 810 11.68 -13.35 33.65
C VAL A 810 12.34 -14.66 34.05
N GLU A 811 11.55 -15.58 34.57
CA GLU A 811 11.96 -16.95 34.89
C GLU A 811 11.55 -17.86 33.73
N SER A 812 12.50 -18.64 33.23
CA SER A 812 12.28 -19.67 32.23
C SER A 812 12.72 -21.03 32.74
N THR A 813 12.01 -22.07 32.33
CA THR A 813 12.43 -23.47 32.54
C THR A 813 13.23 -23.95 31.34
N CYS A 814 14.41 -24.49 31.59
CA CYS A 814 15.34 -24.96 30.57
C CYS A 814 15.31 -26.50 30.48
N ASN A 815 15.18 -27.04 29.27
CA ASN A 815 15.23 -28.48 29.06
C ASN A 815 15.79 -28.82 27.67
N SER A 816 16.69 -29.80 27.58
CA SER A 816 17.27 -30.27 26.32
C SER A 816 16.25 -31.03 25.45
N ALA A 817 15.26 -31.69 26.05
CA ALA A 817 14.18 -32.36 25.33
C ALA A 817 13.30 -31.39 24.51
N LEU A 818 13.27 -30.10 24.90
CA LEU A 818 12.54 -29.06 24.20
C LEU A 818 13.25 -28.55 22.93
N ASN A 819 14.51 -28.92 22.71
CA ASN A 819 15.26 -28.54 21.49
C ASN A 819 14.59 -29.02 20.20
N ARG A 820 13.73 -30.04 20.28
CA ARG A 820 12.94 -30.55 19.16
C ARG A 820 11.97 -29.52 18.57
N LEU A 821 11.64 -28.45 19.31
CA LEU A 821 10.72 -27.40 18.87
C LEU A 821 11.26 -26.60 17.68
N ALA A 822 12.58 -26.50 17.49
CA ALA A 822 13.16 -25.70 16.40
C ALA A 822 12.86 -26.23 14.97
N ASN A 823 12.26 -27.41 14.83
CA ASN A 823 11.93 -28.04 13.55
C ASN A 823 10.42 -28.29 13.36
N SER A 824 9.56 -27.68 14.19
CA SER A 824 8.11 -27.99 14.25
C SER A 824 7.21 -27.00 13.55
#